data_AF-A0A194WW13-F1
#
_entry.id   AF-A0A194WW13-F1
#
_cell.length_a   1.000
_cell.length_b   1.000
_cell.length_c   1.000
_cell.angle_alpha   90.00
_cell.angle_beta   90.00
_cell.angle_gamma   90.00
#
_symmetry.space_group_name_H-M   'P 1'
#
loop_
_entity.id
_entity.type
_entity.pdbx_description
1 polymer ?
#
loop_
_entity_poly.entity_id
_entity_poly.type
_entity_poly.pdbx_seq_one_letter_code
_entity_poly.pdbx_strand_id
1 'polypeptide(L)'
;VAVLACLCGLSSPLATHCLTSLVVLDIDRYLRCIIVASQIKSEVIPPGTLHAAKLLLLVVTGQARGLQEFGQLIQSLAVPGTFLYLPLQTVHSALAKSGIRSRLKSQVQTHLEQQQYMTAFGLVSWLQDISDAPSNGNVLALLDAHFPIWFWLSIWRPNVDRINAWEHGHLSTSQRQKLSNILQLDGPDLETEQYPALRLAEPRCYEYVKIEPEDPESLERYLDLLYRACLVGPSSVDLFIQQCVEKVATAELLSMVDDAVQAGDDTQCQTLLTFSRALASQHDVADNVNALIESVSSLESLKKFTHYEPLVDQLAQRLCHTMQLAQDEFCKHLRSGPGDYMGMLVYELGMAILQCPKIHSKLPQEFLERIHQFPQQKTLEAIFDELQDDSQYSASHSSRFRSYLLSSLGGNGTKESGSVTLANVQEEIKFWKRPPDQSRKDLAKKLGEISGLEYSLYTTCLHAMFNEHDLYISQMKGNIIPEDEETGLNFAKYLAYRRKLHQMQHPCWLSLTASLLRSQKASYLPRMADATSFVEWDKLVGDLELLLTPIRDQLPESGPGLTRERMVWWKTLSQNVAPIQFLLKMHGQQRSLRWLYFPTSTDHVTPLLQVASQGDDMSSLNRQIISYLSRNGSNAVEVCDCIRLLPGTSSLGRAVCERFLAREEISQWASSDLHMVFVAWRRHKSMTTEDIFALESVRLLLKLPLAAQMRASTVRLTNELLQAEYDTLFREARKLESLRLRLGHQNTQRVTTILSHIGVENSATGRVVDEAIPDELVDAIDEIGDNEFELSFALTSLSSLQRQARGIHNDSRMLLVRLSLQGDPQFCIHFSPDDEGRDRHKYWRPKDSQEPATTSCTTKPTLFTYYLGRNLHYLLRSGNSSLQTIYNSIQTLVTAQPTACLVCASKVGTNLWKPATCSKKCSKKFRKAPLEVRLHNLLVDPAAIDLLLTSIYAAASDTSTLDLLPGCPVPKNKVAAVIDTLPALATFQTASNLKIAIQGTDGLGKDREDLLSWLCLKFRGFILSAQSSFRVPSMPNTQQFLMLNSNHEREALFNSKSPSGGSGRVIFHGTQVSRMFLILSEGLKVMSNTPFMLTGAARGVGIYCGDDQATSLNYAGMTGTSWKNSALGNMRLMMGCELASTAPSATGTYHVVSDENSLQIR
;
A
#
# COMPACT_ATOMS: atom_id res chain seq x y z
N VAL A 1 -91.70 7.72 35.87
CA VAL A 1 -92.66 8.53 36.67
C VAL A 1 -93.78 7.66 37.23
N ALA A 2 -94.62 7.01 36.41
CA ALA A 2 -95.68 6.11 36.90
C ALA A 2 -95.14 5.01 37.84
N VAL A 3 -94.05 4.34 37.47
CA VAL A 3 -93.38 3.35 38.33
C VAL A 3 -92.94 3.93 39.68
N LEU A 4 -92.36 5.14 39.68
CA LEU A 4 -91.91 5.81 40.92
C LEU A 4 -93.08 6.23 41.82
N ALA A 5 -94.18 6.71 41.24
CA ALA A 5 -95.37 7.12 41.99
C ALA A 5 -96.08 5.93 42.67
N CYS A 6 -95.99 4.73 42.09
CA CYS A 6 -96.56 3.52 42.66
C CYS A 6 -95.70 2.89 43.77
N LEU A 7 -94.44 3.30 43.96
CA LEU A 7 -93.49 2.64 44.87
C LEU A 7 -93.96 2.55 46.33
N CYS A 8 -94.68 3.55 46.83
CA CYS A 8 -95.20 3.54 48.20
C CYS A 8 -96.17 2.35 48.45
N GLY A 9 -96.90 1.91 47.41
CA GLY A 9 -97.88 0.82 47.48
C GLY A 9 -97.32 -0.57 47.16
N LEU A 10 -96.05 -0.70 46.76
CA LEU A 10 -95.42 -1.98 46.39
C LEU A 10 -94.61 -2.58 47.55
N SER A 11 -94.55 -3.92 47.64
CA SER A 11 -93.63 -4.62 48.55
C SER A 11 -92.18 -4.47 48.11
N SER A 12 -91.21 -4.55 49.03
CA SER A 12 -89.79 -4.29 48.72
C SER A 12 -89.23 -5.14 47.57
N PRO A 13 -89.48 -6.47 47.48
CA PRO A 13 -88.98 -7.26 46.35
C PRO A 13 -89.59 -6.84 45.00
N LEU A 14 -90.87 -6.49 44.99
CA LEU A 14 -91.57 -6.04 43.79
C LEU A 14 -91.12 -4.63 43.38
N ALA A 15 -90.87 -3.77 44.36
CA ALA A 15 -90.27 -2.45 44.16
C ALA A 15 -88.85 -2.56 43.60
N THR A 16 -88.01 -3.45 44.13
CA THR A 16 -86.67 -3.74 43.59
C THR A 16 -86.74 -4.27 42.16
N HIS A 17 -87.65 -5.18 41.86
CA HIS A 17 -87.83 -5.69 40.50
C HIS A 17 -88.28 -4.59 39.52
N CYS A 18 -89.27 -3.79 39.91
CA CYS A 18 -89.75 -2.66 39.12
C CYS A 18 -88.71 -1.56 38.96
N LEU A 19 -87.82 -1.35 39.94
CA LEU A 19 -86.73 -0.38 39.84
C LEU A 19 -85.59 -0.89 38.98
N THR A 20 -85.19 -2.15 39.13
CA THR A 20 -84.11 -2.75 38.33
C THR A 20 -84.50 -2.92 36.86
N SER A 21 -85.80 -3.13 36.54
CA SER A 21 -86.26 -3.16 35.15
C SER A 21 -86.16 -1.81 34.43
N LEU A 22 -86.05 -0.70 35.16
CA LEU A 22 -85.81 0.64 34.59
C LEU A 22 -84.38 0.86 34.11
N VAL A 23 -83.48 -0.12 34.26
CA VAL A 23 -82.09 -0.02 33.78
C VAL A 23 -81.97 0.24 32.28
N VAL A 24 -83.05 -0.04 31.52
CA VAL A 24 -83.17 0.29 30.09
C VAL A 24 -83.24 1.79 29.80
N LEU A 25 -83.50 2.62 30.81
CA LEU A 25 -83.48 4.07 30.67
C LEU A 25 -82.05 4.59 30.49
N ASP A 26 -81.93 5.82 29.97
CA ASP A 26 -80.67 6.53 30.00
C ASP A 26 -80.12 6.61 31.44
N ILE A 27 -78.80 6.45 31.59
CA ILE A 27 -78.16 6.22 32.87
C ILE A 27 -78.35 7.37 33.86
N ASP A 28 -78.35 8.64 33.41
CA ASP A 28 -78.62 9.78 34.29
C ASP A 28 -80.04 9.70 34.85
N ARG A 29 -81.02 9.38 33.99
CA ARG A 29 -82.41 9.21 34.40
C ARG A 29 -82.58 8.00 35.32
N TYR A 30 -81.85 6.91 35.05
CA TYR A 30 -81.89 5.71 35.88
C TYR A 30 -81.33 5.97 37.29
N LEU A 31 -80.16 6.61 37.40
CA LEU A 31 -79.55 6.96 38.68
C LEU A 31 -80.42 7.95 39.47
N ARG A 32 -81.04 8.93 38.81
CA ARG A 32 -82.03 9.81 39.45
C ARG A 32 -83.26 9.06 39.92
N CYS A 33 -83.74 8.06 39.17
CA CYS A 33 -84.83 7.20 39.62
C CYS A 33 -84.45 6.39 40.86
N ILE A 34 -83.23 5.85 40.96
CA ILE A 34 -82.73 5.18 42.17
C ILE A 34 -82.66 6.16 43.34
N ILE A 35 -82.09 7.35 43.15
CA ILE A 35 -81.97 8.36 44.21
C ILE A 35 -83.36 8.82 44.70
N VAL A 36 -84.28 9.14 43.80
CA VAL A 36 -85.66 9.54 44.14
C VAL A 36 -86.43 8.38 44.77
N ALA A 37 -86.24 7.14 44.31
CA ALA A 37 -86.87 5.96 44.92
C ALA A 37 -86.45 5.78 46.38
N SER A 38 -85.18 6.04 46.72
CA SER A 38 -84.70 6.00 48.11
C SER A 38 -85.31 7.09 49.00
N GLN A 39 -85.75 8.21 48.42
CA GLN A 39 -86.44 9.28 49.14
C GLN A 39 -87.93 8.98 49.33
N ILE A 40 -88.53 8.27 48.38
CA ILE A 40 -89.94 7.83 48.44
C ILE A 40 -90.10 6.62 49.39
N LYS A 41 -89.16 5.67 49.38
CA LYS A 41 -89.15 4.50 50.25
C LYS A 41 -87.71 4.06 50.54
N SER A 42 -87.16 4.51 51.67
CA SER A 42 -85.75 4.35 52.05
C SER A 42 -85.31 2.90 52.27
N GLU A 43 -86.22 2.01 52.66
CA GLU A 43 -85.93 0.59 52.93
C GLU A 43 -85.61 -0.22 51.66
N VAL A 44 -85.90 0.32 50.47
CA VAL A 44 -85.71 -0.41 49.21
C VAL A 44 -84.27 -0.36 48.72
N ILE A 45 -83.51 0.70 49.04
CA ILE A 45 -82.14 0.87 48.51
C ILE A 45 -81.14 1.00 49.67
N PRO A 46 -80.13 0.13 49.75
CA PRO A 46 -79.12 0.20 50.80
C PRO A 46 -78.32 1.52 50.80
N PRO A 47 -77.86 2.02 51.96
CA PRO A 47 -77.13 3.29 52.05
C PRO A 47 -75.84 3.34 51.21
N GLY A 48 -75.07 2.24 51.17
CA GLY A 48 -73.85 2.14 50.35
C GLY A 48 -74.17 2.22 48.85
N THR A 49 -75.26 1.58 48.42
CA THR A 49 -75.76 1.65 47.05
C THR A 49 -76.26 3.05 46.69
N LEU A 50 -76.92 3.74 47.63
CA LEU A 50 -77.33 5.14 47.44
C LEU A 50 -76.12 6.07 47.33
N HIS A 51 -75.09 5.88 48.15
CA HIS A 51 -73.86 6.67 48.09
C HIS A 51 -73.12 6.43 46.76
N ALA A 52 -72.98 5.16 46.35
CA ALA A 52 -72.43 4.80 45.05
C ALA A 52 -73.25 5.38 43.89
N ALA A 53 -74.59 5.36 43.95
CA ALA A 53 -75.44 5.96 42.92
C ALA A 53 -75.27 7.49 42.83
N LYS A 54 -75.11 8.18 43.97
CA LYS A 54 -74.84 9.63 44.01
C LYS A 54 -73.46 9.97 43.44
N LEU A 55 -72.42 9.25 43.85
CA LEU A 55 -71.07 9.44 43.34
C LEU A 55 -70.98 9.10 41.84
N LEU A 56 -71.63 8.02 41.39
CA LEU A 56 -71.69 7.67 39.98
C LEU A 56 -72.46 8.73 39.17
N LEU A 57 -73.53 9.31 39.72
CA LEU A 57 -74.24 10.42 39.09
C LEU A 57 -73.36 11.68 38.99
N LEU A 58 -72.57 12.00 40.03
CA LEU A 58 -71.60 13.10 39.98
C LEU A 58 -70.53 12.86 38.91
N VAL A 59 -70.07 11.62 38.75
CA VAL A 59 -69.10 11.26 37.71
C VAL A 59 -69.71 11.38 36.32
N VAL A 60 -70.93 10.87 36.11
CA VAL A 60 -71.64 10.90 34.81
C VAL A 60 -72.03 12.33 34.41
N THR A 61 -72.41 13.17 35.38
CA THR A 61 -72.76 14.58 35.12
C THR A 61 -71.54 15.51 35.03
N GLY A 62 -70.32 14.96 35.17
CA GLY A 62 -69.07 15.72 35.08
C GLY A 62 -68.78 16.63 36.28
N GLN A 63 -69.49 16.45 37.39
CA GLN A 63 -69.35 17.25 38.62
C GLN A 63 -68.31 16.67 39.61
N ALA A 64 -67.94 15.40 39.46
CA ALA A 64 -66.88 14.78 40.26
C ALA A 64 -65.51 15.37 39.90
N ARG A 65 -64.75 15.82 40.91
CA ARG A 65 -63.54 16.64 40.72
C ARG A 65 -62.27 15.83 40.53
N GLY A 66 -62.20 14.56 40.91
CA GLY A 66 -60.99 13.79 40.66
C GLY A 66 -60.94 12.36 41.20
N LEU A 67 -59.70 11.94 41.48
CA LEU A 67 -59.34 10.61 41.96
C LEU A 67 -59.87 10.30 43.37
N GLN A 68 -60.06 11.31 44.21
CA GLN A 68 -60.57 11.13 45.57
C GLN A 68 -62.05 10.68 45.57
N GLU A 69 -62.92 11.35 44.81
CA GLU A 69 -64.34 10.94 44.69
C GLU A 69 -64.48 9.62 43.92
N PHE A 70 -63.58 9.33 42.99
CA PHE A 70 -63.51 8.03 42.33
C PHE A 70 -63.10 6.92 43.32
N GLY A 71 -62.10 7.15 44.17
CA GLY A 71 -61.69 6.18 45.20
C GLY A 71 -62.81 5.90 46.19
N GLN A 72 -63.53 6.93 46.64
CA GLN A 72 -64.73 6.78 47.48
C GLN A 72 -65.85 6.01 46.77
N LEU A 73 -66.05 6.21 45.46
CA LEU A 73 -67.02 5.45 44.66
C LEU A 73 -66.64 3.97 44.59
N ILE A 74 -65.36 3.68 44.32
CA ILE A 74 -64.81 2.31 44.27
C ILE A 74 -64.98 1.61 45.64
N GLN A 75 -64.64 2.27 46.74
CA GLN A 75 -64.85 1.77 48.09
C GLN A 75 -66.35 1.55 48.40
N SER A 76 -67.25 2.39 47.89
CA SER A 76 -68.70 2.25 48.09
C SER A 76 -69.33 1.12 47.26
N LEU A 77 -68.81 0.87 46.05
CA LEU A 77 -69.25 -0.22 45.17
C LEU A 77 -68.79 -1.60 45.69
N ALA A 78 -67.73 -1.64 46.51
CA ALA A 78 -67.27 -2.85 47.20
C ALA A 78 -68.25 -3.37 48.26
N VAL A 79 -69.27 -2.59 48.64
CA VAL A 79 -70.30 -3.02 49.60
C VAL A 79 -71.23 -4.08 48.97
N PRO A 80 -71.43 -5.26 49.61
CA PRO A 80 -72.25 -6.34 49.06
C PRO A 80 -73.69 -5.92 48.72
N GLY A 81 -74.20 -6.40 47.58
CA GLY A 81 -75.57 -6.11 47.11
C GLY A 81 -75.72 -4.84 46.28
N THR A 82 -74.68 -3.98 46.19
CA THR A 82 -74.74 -2.75 45.39
C THR A 82 -74.92 -3.02 43.89
N PHE A 83 -74.29 -4.06 43.36
CA PHE A 83 -74.42 -4.45 41.96
C PHE A 83 -75.80 -5.00 41.57
N LEU A 84 -76.69 -5.27 42.53
CA LEU A 84 -78.09 -5.62 42.24
C LEU A 84 -78.86 -4.45 41.64
N TYR A 85 -78.62 -3.23 42.15
CA TYR A 85 -79.27 -2.00 41.70
C TYR A 85 -78.42 -1.24 40.68
N LEU A 86 -77.10 -1.43 40.72
CA LEU A 86 -76.16 -0.84 39.77
C LEU A 86 -75.39 -1.97 39.07
N PRO A 87 -76.00 -2.64 38.07
CA PRO A 87 -75.35 -3.75 37.39
C PRO A 87 -73.97 -3.33 36.85
N LEU A 88 -73.00 -4.25 36.90
CA LEU A 88 -71.61 -3.95 36.52
C LEU A 88 -71.49 -3.32 35.12
N GLN A 89 -72.23 -3.85 34.15
CA GLN A 89 -72.25 -3.34 32.77
C GLN A 89 -72.81 -1.92 32.68
N THR A 90 -73.78 -1.59 33.53
CA THR A 90 -74.37 -0.26 33.62
C THR A 90 -73.37 0.73 34.21
N VAL A 91 -72.68 0.37 35.29
CA VAL A 91 -71.63 1.18 35.91
C VAL A 91 -70.44 1.37 34.96
N HIS A 92 -69.98 0.29 34.33
CA HIS A 92 -68.90 0.33 33.35
C HIS A 92 -69.24 1.24 32.17
N SER A 93 -70.44 1.10 31.59
CA SER A 93 -70.92 1.97 30.50
C SER A 93 -71.02 3.45 30.93
N ALA A 94 -71.43 3.69 32.17
CA ALA A 94 -71.53 5.04 32.73
C ALA A 94 -70.16 5.70 32.90
N LEU A 95 -69.18 4.97 33.45
CA LEU A 95 -67.81 5.43 33.63
C LEU A 95 -67.09 5.58 32.28
N ALA A 96 -67.36 4.70 31.31
CA ALA A 96 -66.80 4.81 29.96
C ALA A 96 -67.26 6.09 29.26
N LYS A 97 -68.54 6.45 29.38
CA LYS A 97 -69.11 7.66 28.76
C LYS A 97 -68.71 8.95 29.45
N SER A 98 -68.36 8.92 30.74
CA SER A 98 -68.04 10.12 31.50
C SER A 98 -66.65 10.69 31.26
N GLY A 99 -65.78 9.96 30.52
CA GLY A 99 -64.39 10.34 30.32
C GLY A 99 -63.54 10.33 31.60
N ILE A 100 -63.99 9.65 32.66
CA ILE A 100 -63.29 9.64 33.96
C ILE A 100 -61.86 9.08 33.83
N ARG A 101 -61.65 8.08 32.98
CA ARG A 101 -60.33 7.44 32.77
C ARG A 101 -59.24 8.43 32.39
N SER A 102 -59.51 9.38 31.47
CA SER A 102 -58.52 10.37 31.06
C SER A 102 -58.23 11.40 32.16
N ARG A 103 -59.24 11.79 32.95
CA ARG A 103 -59.07 12.71 34.09
C ARG A 103 -58.23 12.10 35.20
N LEU A 104 -58.52 10.85 35.58
CA LEU A 104 -57.76 10.14 36.62
C LEU A 104 -56.31 9.95 36.21
N LYS A 105 -56.09 9.51 34.97
CA LYS A 105 -54.75 9.40 34.41
C LYS A 105 -54.03 10.75 34.46
N SER A 106 -54.66 11.82 33.99
CA SER A 106 -54.06 13.17 33.98
C SER A 106 -53.70 13.68 35.38
N GLN A 107 -54.56 13.49 36.39
CA GLN A 107 -54.29 14.00 37.75
C GLN A 107 -53.07 13.32 38.40
N VAL A 108 -53.02 11.99 38.37
CA VAL A 108 -51.89 11.25 38.95
C VAL A 108 -50.63 11.48 38.13
N GLN A 109 -50.73 11.38 36.81
CA GLN A 109 -49.60 11.53 35.91
C GLN A 109 -48.99 12.94 36.00
N THR A 110 -49.80 14.00 36.14
CA THR A 110 -49.27 15.37 36.27
C THR A 110 -48.41 15.53 37.51
N HIS A 111 -48.85 15.01 38.67
CA HIS A 111 -48.08 15.12 39.91
C HIS A 111 -46.82 14.24 39.89
N LEU A 112 -46.89 13.05 39.28
CA LEU A 112 -45.72 12.20 39.08
C LEU A 112 -44.71 12.83 38.10
N GLU A 113 -45.16 13.38 36.98
CA GLU A 113 -44.31 14.11 36.01
C GLU A 113 -43.68 15.37 36.63
N GLN A 114 -44.39 16.04 37.52
CA GLN A 114 -43.89 17.21 38.27
C GLN A 114 -43.06 16.83 39.51
N GLN A 115 -42.88 15.54 39.78
CA GLN A 115 -42.12 15.01 40.93
C GLN A 115 -42.65 15.48 42.28
N GLN A 116 -43.95 15.78 42.34
CA GLN A 116 -44.68 16.11 43.56
C GLN A 116 -45.10 14.81 44.25
N TYR A 117 -44.12 14.01 44.64
CA TYR A 117 -44.36 12.65 45.11
C TYR A 117 -45.11 12.61 46.44
N MET A 118 -44.96 13.60 47.32
CA MET A 118 -45.73 13.66 48.56
C MET A 118 -47.20 13.91 48.26
N THR A 119 -47.49 14.86 47.37
CA THR A 119 -48.85 15.15 46.92
C THR A 119 -49.45 13.97 46.15
N ALA A 120 -48.71 13.34 45.24
CA ALA A 120 -49.17 12.18 44.47
C ALA A 120 -49.47 10.97 45.36
N PHE A 121 -48.59 10.65 46.32
CA PHE A 121 -48.76 9.55 47.26
C PHE A 121 -50.01 9.75 48.12
N GLY A 122 -50.27 10.98 48.57
CA GLY A 122 -51.48 11.33 49.30
C GLY A 122 -52.79 11.08 48.54
N LEU A 123 -52.78 11.15 47.20
CA LEU A 123 -53.97 10.93 46.37
C LEU A 123 -54.28 9.44 46.12
N VAL A 124 -53.29 8.56 46.23
CA VAL A 124 -53.38 7.14 45.81
C VAL A 124 -53.22 6.15 46.96
N SER A 125 -52.79 6.60 48.15
CA SER A 125 -52.49 5.73 49.30
C SER A 125 -53.65 4.81 49.71
N TRP A 126 -54.92 5.21 49.50
CA TRP A 126 -56.11 4.39 49.76
C TRP A 126 -56.20 3.11 48.91
N LEU A 127 -55.45 3.00 47.81
CA LEU A 127 -55.39 1.79 47.00
C LEU A 127 -54.74 0.62 47.74
N GLN A 128 -53.85 0.93 48.69
CA GLN A 128 -53.18 -0.07 49.54
C GLN A 128 -54.19 -0.85 50.39
N ASP A 129 -55.29 -0.20 50.80
CA ASP A 129 -56.34 -0.83 51.62
C ASP A 129 -57.30 -1.73 50.80
N ILE A 130 -57.32 -1.59 49.45
CA ILE A 130 -58.25 -2.31 48.56
C ILE A 130 -57.65 -3.61 48.03
N SER A 131 -56.33 -3.66 47.80
CA SER A 131 -55.63 -4.88 47.37
C SER A 131 -55.79 -6.04 48.36
N ASP A 132 -56.05 -5.72 49.63
CA ASP A 132 -56.02 -6.69 50.73
C ASP A 132 -57.40 -7.34 51.04
N ALA A 133 -58.47 -6.98 50.30
CA ALA A 133 -59.84 -7.47 50.54
C ALA A 133 -60.29 -8.57 49.53
N PRO A 134 -60.57 -9.83 49.96
CA PRO A 134 -60.68 -10.99 49.06
C PRO A 134 -62.00 -11.19 48.29
N SER A 135 -63.02 -10.32 48.43
CA SER A 135 -64.38 -10.55 47.88
C SER A 135 -64.87 -9.52 46.84
N ASN A 136 -63.96 -8.78 46.18
CA ASN A 136 -64.29 -7.62 45.35
C ASN A 136 -64.02 -7.75 43.83
N GLY A 137 -64.24 -8.93 43.24
CA GLY A 137 -63.92 -9.17 41.81
C GLY A 137 -64.55 -8.17 40.82
N ASN A 138 -65.77 -7.68 41.10
CA ASN A 138 -66.41 -6.67 40.26
C ASN A 138 -65.76 -5.27 40.35
N VAL A 139 -65.21 -4.92 41.51
CA VAL A 139 -64.55 -3.61 41.73
C VAL A 139 -63.15 -3.61 41.11
N LEU A 140 -62.42 -4.72 41.25
CA LEU A 140 -61.15 -4.91 40.54
C LEU A 140 -61.34 -4.80 39.03
N ALA A 141 -62.39 -5.43 38.48
CA ALA A 141 -62.72 -5.29 37.06
C ALA A 141 -63.01 -3.84 36.63
N LEU A 142 -63.58 -3.00 37.52
CA LEU A 142 -63.79 -1.58 37.25
C LEU A 142 -62.49 -0.77 37.33
N LEU A 143 -61.61 -1.09 38.27
CA LEU A 143 -60.28 -0.50 38.37
C LEU A 143 -59.43 -0.84 37.13
N ASP A 144 -59.44 -2.10 36.69
CA ASP A 144 -58.74 -2.54 35.47
C ASP A 144 -59.26 -1.82 34.23
N ALA A 145 -60.58 -1.60 34.14
CA ALA A 145 -61.19 -0.94 33.01
C ALA A 145 -60.94 0.58 32.95
N HIS A 146 -60.97 1.26 34.11
CA HIS A 146 -61.03 2.73 34.17
C HIS A 146 -59.83 3.40 34.84
N PHE A 147 -59.03 2.68 35.62
CA PHE A 147 -57.81 3.16 36.24
C PHE A 147 -56.71 2.08 36.25
N PRO A 148 -56.27 1.58 35.06
CA PRO A 148 -55.44 0.37 34.94
C PRO A 148 -54.07 0.45 35.63
N ILE A 149 -53.59 1.64 35.97
CA ILE A 149 -52.32 1.87 36.67
C ILE A 149 -52.42 1.66 38.20
N TRP A 150 -53.60 1.30 38.70
CA TRP A 150 -53.86 1.17 40.14
C TRP A 150 -52.98 0.12 40.82
N PHE A 151 -52.64 -0.97 40.11
CA PHE A 151 -51.96 -2.12 40.67
C PHE A 151 -50.59 -1.73 41.25
N TRP A 152 -49.73 -1.10 40.45
CA TRP A 152 -48.41 -0.69 40.93
C TRP A 152 -48.43 0.54 41.86
N LEU A 153 -49.48 1.37 41.81
CA LEU A 153 -49.66 2.42 42.82
C LEU A 153 -50.03 1.86 44.19
N SER A 154 -50.69 0.69 44.24
CA SER A 154 -51.03 0.02 45.50
C SER A 154 -49.82 -0.61 46.21
N ILE A 155 -48.73 -0.90 45.49
CA ILE A 155 -47.50 -1.44 46.07
C ILE A 155 -46.48 -0.34 46.44
N TRP A 156 -46.64 0.89 45.95
CA TRP A 156 -45.72 1.99 46.23
C TRP A 156 -45.61 2.33 47.74
N ARG A 157 -44.39 2.44 48.28
CA ARG A 157 -43.99 2.72 49.68
C ARG A 157 -42.74 3.64 49.69
N PRO A 158 -42.89 4.97 49.57
CA PRO A 158 -41.78 5.93 49.55
C PRO A 158 -41.21 6.22 50.95
N ASN A 159 -40.01 6.81 51.02
CA ASN A 159 -39.55 7.49 52.25
C ASN A 159 -40.23 8.86 52.40
N VAL A 160 -41.20 8.95 53.31
CA VAL A 160 -42.07 10.13 53.48
C VAL A 160 -41.30 11.38 53.89
N ASP A 161 -40.30 11.26 54.76
CA ASP A 161 -39.53 12.41 55.25
C ASP A 161 -38.70 13.05 54.12
N ARG A 162 -38.10 12.22 53.26
CA ARG A 162 -37.33 12.69 52.09
C ARG A 162 -38.21 13.38 51.07
N ILE A 163 -39.28 12.73 50.61
CA ILE A 163 -40.16 13.33 49.60
C ILE A 163 -40.82 14.61 50.11
N ASN A 164 -41.08 14.70 51.42
CA ASN A 164 -41.59 15.92 52.03
C ASN A 164 -40.53 17.04 52.03
N ALA A 165 -39.30 16.74 52.45
CA ALA A 165 -38.20 17.71 52.43
C ALA A 165 -37.83 18.15 51.01
N TRP A 166 -37.93 17.27 50.02
CA TRP A 166 -37.65 17.61 48.63
C TRP A 166 -38.79 18.41 48.00
N GLU A 167 -40.06 18.10 48.28
CA GLU A 167 -41.20 18.86 47.75
C GLU A 167 -41.31 20.24 48.40
N HIS A 168 -41.30 20.30 49.74
CA HIS A 168 -41.56 21.52 50.51
C HIS A 168 -40.30 22.27 50.99
N GLY A 169 -39.10 21.72 50.82
CA GLY A 169 -37.85 22.37 51.22
C GLY A 169 -37.36 23.46 50.26
N HIS A 170 -36.27 24.11 50.64
CA HIS A 170 -35.69 25.28 49.96
C HIS A 170 -34.83 24.95 48.73
N LEU A 171 -35.25 23.98 47.91
CA LEU A 171 -34.59 23.68 46.64
C LEU A 171 -35.03 24.69 45.56
N SER A 172 -34.05 25.39 44.98
CA SER A 172 -34.28 26.28 43.84
C SER A 172 -34.72 25.49 42.60
N THR A 173 -35.38 26.16 41.64
CA THR A 173 -35.82 25.54 40.38
C THR A 173 -34.67 24.86 39.63
N SER A 174 -33.49 25.47 39.65
CA SER A 174 -32.28 24.91 39.01
C SER A 174 -31.80 23.64 39.71
N GLN A 175 -31.79 23.62 41.05
CA GLN A 175 -31.39 22.45 41.82
C GLN A 175 -32.37 21.29 41.60
N ARG A 176 -33.68 21.57 41.59
CA ARG A 176 -34.72 20.56 41.31
C ARG A 176 -34.53 19.91 39.95
N GLN A 177 -34.22 20.70 38.92
CA GLN A 177 -33.95 20.17 37.58
C GLN A 177 -32.73 19.23 37.57
N LYS A 178 -31.63 19.61 38.24
CA LYS A 178 -30.42 18.78 38.31
C LYS A 178 -30.62 17.50 39.15
N LEU A 179 -31.45 17.57 40.19
CA LEU A 179 -31.74 16.44 41.07
C LEU A 179 -32.88 15.55 40.56
N SER A 180 -33.50 15.90 39.43
CA SER A 180 -34.74 15.29 38.94
C SER A 180 -34.70 13.76 38.94
N ASN A 181 -33.65 13.13 38.44
CA ASN A 181 -33.52 11.66 38.41
C ASN A 181 -33.43 11.04 39.80
N ILE A 182 -32.72 11.70 40.72
CA ILE A 182 -32.52 11.24 42.10
C ILE A 182 -33.85 11.31 42.86
N LEU A 183 -34.64 12.37 42.65
CA LEU A 183 -35.95 12.50 43.29
C LEU A 183 -36.89 11.36 42.89
N GLN A 184 -36.78 10.79 41.68
CA GLN A 184 -37.63 9.68 41.23
C GLN A 184 -37.37 8.37 41.96
N LEU A 185 -36.22 8.22 42.63
CA LEU A 185 -35.86 6.99 43.32
C LEU A 185 -36.80 6.66 44.48
N ASP A 186 -37.35 7.66 45.18
CA ASP A 186 -38.44 7.45 46.15
C ASP A 186 -39.84 7.53 45.51
N GLY A 187 -39.95 7.71 44.19
CA GLY A 187 -41.19 7.62 43.43
C GLY A 187 -41.69 6.17 43.22
N PRO A 188 -42.89 5.99 42.62
CA PRO A 188 -43.41 4.66 42.30
C PRO A 188 -42.55 3.99 41.23
N ASP A 189 -42.43 2.67 41.29
CA ASP A 189 -41.74 1.87 40.26
C ASP A 189 -42.61 1.77 39.00
N LEU A 190 -42.48 2.78 38.14
CA LEU A 190 -43.19 2.87 36.86
C LEU A 190 -42.63 1.92 35.80
N GLU A 191 -41.46 1.33 36.02
CA GLU A 191 -40.75 0.63 34.96
C GLU A 191 -40.82 -0.89 35.05
N THR A 192 -40.69 -1.45 36.25
CA THR A 192 -40.87 -2.89 36.46
C THR A 192 -42.24 -3.22 37.03
N GLU A 193 -42.90 -2.22 37.65
CA GLU A 193 -44.22 -2.33 38.26
C GLU A 193 -44.29 -3.40 39.37
N GLN A 194 -43.14 -3.78 39.96
CA GLN A 194 -43.01 -4.89 40.91
C GLN A 194 -42.50 -4.46 42.29
N TYR A 195 -41.76 -3.35 42.37
CA TYR A 195 -41.12 -2.95 43.63
C TYR A 195 -41.87 -1.83 44.36
N PRO A 196 -41.76 -1.76 45.70
CA PRO A 196 -42.42 -0.71 46.46
C PRO A 196 -41.85 0.69 46.22
N ALA A 197 -40.66 0.87 45.68
CA ALA A 197 -40.15 2.17 45.25
C ALA A 197 -39.08 1.92 44.19
N LEU A 198 -38.85 2.89 43.31
CA LEU A 198 -37.86 2.73 42.25
C LEU A 198 -36.46 2.43 42.81
N ARG A 199 -36.08 2.99 43.98
CA ARG A 199 -34.80 2.70 44.65
C ARG A 199 -34.58 1.24 45.04
N LEU A 200 -35.64 0.45 45.12
CA LEU A 200 -35.58 -0.98 45.47
C LEU A 200 -35.57 -1.89 44.23
N ALA A 201 -35.74 -1.33 43.03
CA ALA A 201 -35.78 -2.07 41.78
C ALA A 201 -34.38 -2.31 41.23
N GLU A 202 -33.60 -3.19 41.86
CA GLU A 202 -32.26 -3.55 41.39
C GLU A 202 -32.31 -4.34 40.06
N PRO A 203 -31.44 -4.04 39.07
CA PRO A 203 -30.38 -3.02 39.07
C PRO A 203 -30.84 -1.64 38.54
N ARG A 204 -32.11 -1.46 38.18
CA ARG A 204 -32.61 -0.27 37.47
C ARG A 204 -32.47 1.03 38.25
N CYS A 205 -32.53 0.99 39.58
CA CYS A 205 -32.29 2.18 40.40
C CYS A 205 -30.93 2.84 40.11
N TYR A 206 -29.91 2.07 39.73
CA TYR A 206 -28.59 2.59 39.37
C TYR A 206 -28.53 3.24 37.98
N GLU A 207 -29.57 3.14 37.15
CA GLU A 207 -29.65 3.91 35.91
C GLU A 207 -29.91 5.41 36.17
N TYR A 208 -30.48 5.73 37.34
CA TYR A 208 -30.87 7.09 37.73
C TYR A 208 -29.77 7.84 38.48
N VAL A 209 -28.78 7.13 39.00
CA VAL A 209 -27.68 7.68 39.80
C VAL A 209 -26.35 7.05 39.47
N LYS A 210 -25.28 7.83 39.53
CA LYS A 210 -23.92 7.35 39.26
C LYS A 210 -23.20 7.18 40.59
N ILE A 211 -23.29 6.00 41.20
CA ILE A 211 -22.65 5.71 42.49
C ILE A 211 -21.70 4.51 42.36
N GLU A 212 -20.60 4.51 43.12
CA GLU A 212 -19.66 3.39 43.20
C GLU A 212 -19.30 3.08 44.67
N PRO A 213 -19.59 1.86 45.18
CA PRO A 213 -20.22 0.72 44.51
C PRO A 213 -21.74 0.90 44.27
N GLU A 214 -22.26 0.22 43.25
CA GLU A 214 -23.71 0.07 43.00
C GLU A 214 -24.30 -0.96 43.96
N ASP A 215 -24.49 -0.56 45.21
CA ASP A 215 -25.10 -1.38 46.26
C ASP A 215 -26.17 -0.60 47.05
N PRO A 216 -27.12 -1.29 47.72
CA PRO A 216 -28.23 -0.62 48.40
C PRO A 216 -27.81 0.28 49.57
N GLU A 217 -26.70 -0.03 50.25
CA GLU A 217 -26.19 0.75 51.38
C GLU A 217 -25.61 2.08 50.88
N SER A 218 -24.82 2.03 49.79
CA SER A 218 -24.28 3.20 49.12
C SER A 218 -25.37 4.11 48.55
N LEU A 219 -26.42 3.53 47.95
CA LEU A 219 -27.58 4.28 47.45
C LEU A 219 -28.33 4.98 48.58
N GLU A 220 -28.56 4.28 49.70
CA GLU A 220 -29.26 4.86 50.84
C GLU A 220 -28.44 5.98 51.49
N ARG A 221 -27.11 5.79 51.62
CA ARG A 221 -26.19 6.84 52.10
C ARG A 221 -26.20 8.07 51.20
N TYR A 222 -26.27 7.86 49.88
CA TYR A 222 -26.35 8.94 48.88
C TYR A 222 -27.63 9.77 49.06
N LEU A 223 -28.78 9.12 49.20
CA LEU A 223 -30.09 9.77 49.39
C LEU A 223 -30.19 10.48 50.75
N ASP A 224 -29.65 9.87 51.81
CA ASP A 224 -29.59 10.48 53.14
C ASP A 224 -28.70 11.72 53.17
N LEU A 225 -27.54 11.68 52.52
CA LEU A 225 -26.65 12.84 52.44
C LEU A 225 -27.30 14.03 51.72
N LEU A 226 -28.04 13.78 50.62
CA LEU A 226 -28.81 14.82 49.96
C LEU A 226 -29.89 15.40 50.89
N TYR A 227 -30.61 14.53 51.61
CA TYR A 227 -31.59 14.97 52.60
C TYR A 227 -30.96 15.87 53.66
N ARG A 228 -29.80 15.49 54.22
CA ARG A 228 -29.07 16.30 55.21
C ARG A 228 -28.52 17.61 54.64
N ALA A 229 -28.01 17.62 53.42
CA ALA A 229 -27.57 18.85 52.75
C ALA A 229 -28.73 19.85 52.58
N CYS A 230 -29.93 19.38 52.22
CA CYS A 230 -31.12 20.23 52.15
C CYS A 230 -31.47 20.91 53.49
N LEU A 231 -31.06 20.34 54.63
CA LEU A 231 -31.27 20.93 55.95
C LEU A 231 -30.22 21.98 56.33
N VAL A 232 -29.01 21.93 55.75
CA VAL A 232 -27.91 22.85 56.08
C VAL A 232 -28.04 24.17 55.34
N GLY A 233 -28.19 24.14 54.02
CA GLY A 233 -28.25 25.37 53.24
C GLY A 233 -27.99 25.20 51.73
N PRO A 234 -28.22 26.25 50.94
CA PRO A 234 -28.12 26.18 49.48
C PRO A 234 -26.71 25.85 48.99
N SER A 235 -25.64 26.33 49.65
CA SER A 235 -24.26 26.06 49.23
C SER A 235 -23.87 24.60 49.45
N SER A 236 -24.40 23.98 50.51
CA SER A 236 -24.23 22.55 50.77
C SER A 236 -24.94 21.65 49.74
N VAL A 237 -26.13 22.07 49.26
CA VAL A 237 -26.84 21.38 48.17
C VAL A 237 -26.08 21.53 46.85
N ASP A 238 -25.57 22.73 46.55
CA ASP A 238 -24.75 22.96 45.35
C ASP A 238 -23.44 22.17 45.39
N LEU A 239 -22.83 22.04 46.57
CA LEU A 239 -21.66 21.20 46.78
C LEU A 239 -21.99 19.72 46.52
N PHE A 240 -23.11 19.22 47.05
CA PHE A 240 -23.57 17.86 46.76
C PHE A 240 -23.81 17.64 45.26
N ILE A 241 -24.48 18.58 44.58
CA ILE A 241 -24.70 18.50 43.13
C ILE A 241 -23.38 18.41 42.37
N GLN A 242 -22.44 19.31 42.66
CA GLN A 242 -21.17 19.37 41.92
C GLN A 242 -20.29 18.12 42.16
N GLN A 243 -20.31 17.56 43.37
CA GLN A 243 -19.43 16.44 43.72
C GLN A 243 -20.07 15.06 43.53
N CYS A 244 -21.38 14.94 43.71
CA CYS A 244 -22.06 13.65 43.77
C CYS A 244 -23.06 13.43 42.62
N VAL A 245 -23.48 14.48 41.91
CA VAL A 245 -24.45 14.36 40.80
C VAL A 245 -23.76 14.59 39.45
N GLU A 246 -22.95 15.64 39.34
CA GLU A 246 -22.18 15.95 38.14
C GLU A 246 -20.99 14.99 37.93
N LYS A 247 -20.56 14.31 39.00
CA LYS A 247 -19.51 13.28 39.01
C LYS A 247 -20.07 11.96 39.53
N VAL A 248 -19.34 10.86 39.29
CA VAL A 248 -19.64 9.55 39.90
C VAL A 248 -19.35 9.66 41.40
N ALA A 249 -20.36 9.42 42.24
CA ALA A 249 -20.24 9.52 43.67
C ALA A 249 -19.56 8.27 44.25
N THR A 250 -18.28 8.40 44.51
CA THR A 250 -17.48 7.40 45.22
C THR A 250 -17.64 7.54 46.73
N ALA A 251 -17.31 6.49 47.47
CA ALA A 251 -17.30 6.52 48.94
C ALA A 251 -16.45 7.66 49.53
N GLU A 252 -15.36 8.04 48.86
CA GLU A 252 -14.48 9.14 49.27
C GLU A 252 -15.15 10.51 49.09
N LEU A 253 -15.79 10.76 47.94
CA LEU A 253 -16.50 12.01 47.67
C LEU A 253 -17.71 12.18 48.59
N LEU A 254 -18.46 11.09 48.80
CA LEU A 254 -19.57 11.08 49.75
C LEU A 254 -19.08 11.42 51.16
N SER A 255 -17.94 10.87 51.59
CA SER A 255 -17.37 11.17 52.92
C SER A 255 -16.89 12.62 53.03
N MET A 256 -16.28 13.18 51.99
CA MET A 256 -15.83 14.57 51.98
C MET A 256 -17.00 15.57 52.07
N VAL A 257 -18.07 15.33 51.31
CA VAL A 257 -19.28 16.16 51.38
C VAL A 257 -19.98 15.96 52.72
N ASP A 258 -20.01 14.73 53.25
CA ASP A 258 -20.56 14.42 54.56
C ASP A 258 -19.84 15.19 55.68
N ASP A 259 -18.50 15.20 55.69
CA ASP A 259 -17.69 15.97 56.64
C ASP A 259 -18.00 17.48 56.60
N ALA A 260 -18.18 18.03 55.38
CA ALA A 260 -18.52 19.44 55.18
C ALA A 260 -19.95 19.77 55.66
N VAL A 261 -20.92 18.91 55.35
CA VAL A 261 -22.33 19.05 55.75
C VAL A 261 -22.48 18.88 57.27
N GLN A 262 -21.73 17.93 57.88
CA GLN A 262 -21.75 17.68 59.32
C GLN A 262 -21.22 18.86 60.14
N ALA A 263 -20.38 19.72 59.56
CA ALA A 263 -19.92 20.95 60.20
C ALA A 263 -21.07 21.96 60.47
N GLY A 264 -22.21 21.83 59.77
CA GLY A 264 -23.41 22.65 59.96
C GLY A 264 -23.25 24.12 59.56
N ASP A 265 -22.23 24.45 58.77
CA ASP A 265 -21.85 25.82 58.40
C ASP A 265 -21.74 25.95 56.86
N ASP A 266 -22.73 26.61 56.26
CA ASP A 266 -22.83 26.77 54.80
C ASP A 266 -21.65 27.58 54.23
N THR A 267 -20.94 28.38 55.04
CA THR A 267 -19.77 29.15 54.57
C THR A 267 -18.54 28.27 54.31
N GLN A 268 -18.41 27.15 55.02
CA GLN A 268 -17.36 26.16 54.77
C GLN A 268 -17.65 25.40 53.47
N CYS A 269 -18.92 25.05 53.25
CA CYS A 269 -19.37 24.49 51.97
C CYS A 269 -19.11 25.48 50.83
N GLN A 270 -19.36 26.77 51.03
CA GLN A 270 -19.07 27.81 50.04
C GLN A 270 -17.57 27.94 49.72
N THR A 271 -16.69 27.82 50.70
CA THR A 271 -15.23 27.88 50.48
C THR A 271 -14.75 26.70 49.64
N LEU A 272 -15.22 25.49 49.97
CA LEU A 272 -14.93 24.28 49.19
C LEU A 272 -15.55 24.34 47.79
N LEU A 273 -16.71 24.97 47.66
CA LEU A 273 -17.37 25.22 46.39
C LEU A 273 -16.54 26.18 45.52
N THR A 274 -16.00 27.28 46.09
CA THR A 274 -15.10 28.19 45.38
C THR A 274 -13.84 27.46 44.90
N PHE A 275 -13.26 26.58 45.73
CA PHE A 275 -12.10 25.78 45.32
C PHE A 275 -12.43 24.81 44.20
N SER A 276 -13.54 24.08 44.33
CA SER A 276 -13.99 23.16 43.28
C SER A 276 -14.31 23.91 41.98
N ARG A 277 -14.86 25.13 42.06
CA ARG A 277 -15.11 25.98 40.89
C ARG A 277 -13.82 26.49 40.28
N ALA A 278 -12.83 26.92 41.06
CA ALA A 278 -11.51 27.32 40.54
C ALA A 278 -10.78 26.14 39.86
N LEU A 279 -10.92 24.93 40.40
CA LEU A 279 -10.41 23.70 39.78
C LEU A 279 -11.20 23.31 38.53
N ALA A 280 -12.50 23.59 38.46
CA ALA A 280 -13.37 23.29 37.32
C ALA A 280 -13.39 24.39 36.25
N SER A 281 -12.93 25.61 36.54
CA SER A 281 -12.98 26.75 35.62
C SER A 281 -12.16 26.48 34.35
N GLN A 282 -12.82 26.58 33.20
CA GLN A 282 -12.25 26.49 31.86
C GLN A 282 -12.44 27.80 31.09
N HIS A 283 -12.47 28.94 31.80
CA HIS A 283 -12.60 30.27 31.20
C HIS A 283 -11.25 30.80 30.67
N ASP A 284 -11.24 32.04 30.18
CA ASP A 284 -10.03 32.70 29.71
C ASP A 284 -8.96 32.74 30.82
N VAL A 285 -7.70 32.81 30.40
CA VAL A 285 -6.54 32.69 31.29
C VAL A 285 -6.56 33.76 32.38
N ALA A 286 -6.98 34.98 32.06
CA ALA A 286 -7.12 36.07 33.04
C ALA A 286 -8.16 35.77 34.13
N ASP A 287 -9.32 35.22 33.76
CA ASP A 287 -10.38 34.86 34.72
C ASP A 287 -9.94 33.69 35.62
N ASN A 288 -9.22 32.71 35.06
CA ASN A 288 -8.65 31.61 35.85
C ASN A 288 -7.60 32.11 36.84
N VAL A 289 -6.74 33.06 36.44
CA VAL A 289 -5.77 33.69 37.33
C VAL A 289 -6.49 34.41 38.47
N ASN A 290 -7.51 35.21 38.18
CA ASN A 290 -8.30 35.91 39.20
C ASN A 290 -9.02 34.95 40.16
N ALA A 291 -9.65 33.89 39.65
CA ALA A 291 -10.31 32.87 40.46
C ALA A 291 -9.33 32.14 41.39
N LEU A 292 -8.08 31.92 40.95
CA LEU A 292 -7.03 31.33 41.77
C LEU A 292 -6.48 32.30 42.81
N ILE A 293 -6.34 33.60 42.48
CA ILE A 293 -5.99 34.63 43.46
C ILE A 293 -7.02 34.63 44.60
N GLU A 294 -8.32 34.68 44.27
CA GLU A 294 -9.40 34.65 45.27
C GLU A 294 -9.42 33.35 46.10
N SER A 295 -9.16 32.21 45.46
CA SER A 295 -9.10 30.90 46.13
C SER A 295 -7.92 30.79 47.10
N VAL A 296 -6.72 31.22 46.69
CA VAL A 296 -5.52 31.21 47.54
C VAL A 296 -5.67 32.17 48.71
N SER A 297 -6.24 33.36 48.48
CA SER A 297 -6.52 34.32 49.55
C SER A 297 -7.56 33.80 50.56
N SER A 298 -8.53 33.00 50.13
CA SER A 298 -9.57 32.42 50.99
C SER A 298 -9.12 31.18 51.78
N LEU A 299 -7.98 30.58 51.42
CA LEU A 299 -7.44 29.35 52.03
C LEU A 299 -7.08 29.51 53.52
N GLU A 300 -6.91 30.74 53.99
CA GLU A 300 -6.65 31.00 55.41
C GLU A 300 -7.86 30.68 56.31
N SER A 301 -9.09 30.75 55.79
CA SER A 301 -10.36 30.65 56.55
C SER A 301 -10.75 29.22 56.94
N LEU A 302 -10.14 28.19 56.33
CA LEU A 302 -10.46 26.79 56.62
C LEU A 302 -9.92 26.34 57.98
N LYS A 303 -10.83 25.89 58.86
CA LYS A 303 -10.53 25.49 60.26
C LYS A 303 -9.80 24.14 60.38
N LYS A 304 -9.98 23.20 59.46
CA LYS A 304 -9.36 21.85 59.49
C LYS A 304 -8.73 21.47 58.15
N PHE A 305 -7.53 21.99 57.89
CA PHE A 305 -6.82 21.84 56.62
C PHE A 305 -6.46 20.38 56.26
N THR A 306 -6.24 19.52 57.27
CA THR A 306 -5.76 18.13 57.09
C THR A 306 -6.79 17.19 56.47
N HIS A 307 -8.10 17.46 56.59
CA HIS A 307 -9.13 16.61 56.00
C HIS A 307 -9.34 16.86 54.49
N TYR A 308 -8.79 17.96 53.97
CA TYR A 308 -8.96 18.39 52.58
C TYR A 308 -7.64 18.37 51.79
N GLU A 309 -6.63 17.67 52.31
CA GLU A 309 -5.28 17.61 51.74
C GLU A 309 -5.25 17.24 50.24
N PRO A 310 -6.04 16.27 49.74
CA PRO A 310 -6.06 15.96 48.31
C PRO A 310 -6.52 17.11 47.42
N LEU A 311 -7.49 17.91 47.89
CA LEU A 311 -8.03 19.05 47.15
C LEU A 311 -7.03 20.21 47.12
N VAL A 312 -6.30 20.41 48.22
CA VAL A 312 -5.21 21.38 48.32
C VAL A 312 -4.05 21.01 47.40
N ASP A 313 -3.70 19.72 47.31
CA ASP A 313 -2.67 19.25 46.39
C ASP A 313 -3.07 19.50 44.93
N GLN A 314 -4.35 19.30 44.57
CA GLN A 314 -4.87 19.66 43.25
C GLN A 314 -4.82 21.18 42.99
N LEU A 315 -5.12 22.00 43.99
CA LEU A 315 -5.01 23.46 43.89
C LEU A 315 -3.55 23.91 43.66
N ALA A 316 -2.58 23.31 44.37
CA ALA A 316 -1.16 23.58 44.17
C ALA A 316 -0.71 23.24 42.73
N GLN A 317 -1.15 22.09 42.20
CA GLN A 317 -0.91 21.72 40.81
C GLN A 317 -1.55 22.71 39.83
N ARG A 318 -2.81 23.12 40.09
CA ARG A 318 -3.54 24.08 39.26
C ARG A 318 -2.89 25.47 39.26
N LEU A 319 -2.31 25.91 40.37
CA LEU A 319 -1.57 27.17 40.48
C LEU A 319 -0.33 27.16 39.59
N CYS A 320 0.50 26.11 39.67
CA CYS A 320 1.66 25.99 38.79
C CYS A 320 1.26 25.96 37.31
N HIS A 321 0.21 25.20 36.98
CA HIS A 321 -0.27 25.10 35.61
C HIS A 321 -0.83 26.42 35.07
N THR A 322 -1.64 27.13 35.86
CA THR A 322 -2.27 28.38 35.42
C THR A 322 -1.26 29.52 35.37
N MET A 323 -0.28 29.55 36.28
CA MET A 323 0.86 30.46 36.18
C MET A 323 1.61 30.26 34.86
N GLN A 324 1.88 29.01 34.47
CA GLN A 324 2.50 28.71 33.17
C GLN A 324 1.64 29.20 31.99
N LEU A 325 0.33 28.97 32.02
CA LEU A 325 -0.59 29.46 30.97
C LEU A 325 -0.64 30.99 30.90
N ALA A 326 -0.66 31.68 32.04
CA ALA A 326 -0.63 33.13 32.12
C ALA A 326 0.69 33.71 31.60
N GLN A 327 1.79 33.05 31.92
CA GLN A 327 3.11 33.38 31.38
C GLN A 327 3.16 33.16 29.86
N ASP A 328 2.58 32.06 29.36
CA ASP A 328 2.48 31.80 27.93
C ASP A 328 1.62 32.86 27.21
N GLU A 329 0.50 33.27 27.80
CA GLU A 329 -0.39 34.31 27.26
C GLU A 329 0.27 35.68 27.30
N PHE A 330 0.99 36.01 28.38
CA PHE A 330 1.85 37.19 28.45
C PHE A 330 2.90 37.16 27.34
N CYS A 331 3.58 36.03 27.14
CA CYS A 331 4.54 35.86 26.06
C CYS A 331 3.91 36.05 24.68
N LYS A 332 2.63 35.69 24.48
CA LYS A 332 1.90 35.96 23.23
C LYS A 332 1.62 37.46 23.08
N HIS A 333 1.09 38.11 24.11
CA HIS A 333 0.77 39.54 24.08
C HIS A 333 2.02 40.41 23.87
N LEU A 334 3.15 40.02 24.47
CA LEU A 334 4.43 40.71 24.31
C LEU A 334 5.00 40.61 22.88
N ARG A 335 4.60 39.59 22.09
CA ARG A 335 4.96 39.47 20.67
C ARG A 335 4.19 40.44 19.78
N SER A 336 2.96 40.83 20.17
CA SER A 336 2.07 41.69 19.38
C SER A 336 1.91 43.11 19.93
N GLY A 337 2.38 43.38 21.15
CA GLY A 337 2.24 44.66 21.85
C GLY A 337 3.14 44.74 23.09
N PRO A 338 2.86 45.65 24.04
CA PRO A 338 3.64 45.80 25.27
C PRO A 338 3.36 44.69 26.29
N GLY A 339 2.14 44.12 26.32
CA GLY A 339 1.79 43.00 27.20
C GLY A 339 1.64 43.35 28.68
N ASP A 340 1.50 44.63 29.00
CA ASP A 340 1.39 45.21 30.34
C ASP A 340 0.30 44.56 31.21
N TYR A 341 -0.93 44.43 30.72
CA TYR A 341 -2.05 43.88 31.50
C TYR A 341 -1.79 42.44 31.98
N MET A 342 -1.41 41.54 31.06
CA MET A 342 -1.16 40.14 31.40
C MET A 342 0.15 39.98 32.19
N GLY A 343 1.16 40.81 31.92
CA GLY A 343 2.41 40.82 32.69
C GLY A 343 2.20 41.21 34.15
N MET A 344 1.28 42.16 34.41
CA MET A 344 0.90 42.56 35.77
C MET A 344 0.07 41.48 36.47
N LEU A 345 -0.83 40.78 35.78
CA LEU A 345 -1.58 39.65 36.35
C LEU A 345 -0.67 38.48 36.78
N VAL A 346 0.35 38.16 35.97
CA VAL A 346 1.38 37.17 36.32
C VAL A 346 2.13 37.58 37.59
N TYR A 347 2.48 38.86 37.69
CA TYR A 347 3.12 39.42 38.88
C TYR A 347 2.22 39.33 40.12
N GLU A 348 0.95 39.73 40.02
CA GLU A 348 -0.02 39.73 41.11
C GLU A 348 -0.32 38.31 41.64
N LEU A 349 -0.52 37.33 40.75
CA LEU A 349 -0.67 35.93 41.15
C LEU A 349 0.57 35.42 41.90
N GLY A 350 1.76 35.79 41.43
CA GLY A 350 3.02 35.48 42.11
C GLY A 350 3.05 36.05 43.52
N MET A 351 2.58 37.29 43.71
CA MET A 351 2.51 37.92 45.03
C MET A 351 1.46 37.29 45.95
N ALA A 352 0.28 36.93 45.43
CA ALA A 352 -0.75 36.24 46.19
C ALA A 352 -0.26 34.87 46.71
N ILE A 353 0.53 34.15 45.91
CA ILE A 353 1.19 32.90 46.33
C ILE A 353 2.20 33.16 47.45
N LEU A 354 3.07 34.17 47.32
CA LEU A 354 4.05 34.50 48.36
C LEU A 354 3.40 34.92 49.70
N GLN A 355 2.20 35.51 49.65
CA GLN A 355 1.46 35.97 50.83
C GLN A 355 0.71 34.86 51.60
N CYS A 356 0.57 33.64 51.05
CA CYS A 356 -0.13 32.53 51.71
C CYS A 356 0.84 31.37 52.10
N PRO A 357 1.39 31.32 53.32
CA PRO A 357 2.38 30.30 53.70
C PRO A 357 1.84 28.87 53.72
N LYS A 358 0.53 28.68 53.91
CA LYS A 358 -0.11 27.35 54.03
C LYS A 358 0.01 26.51 52.75
N ILE A 359 0.16 27.13 51.57
CA ILE A 359 0.30 26.42 50.29
C ILE A 359 1.78 26.18 49.90
N HIS A 360 2.74 26.86 50.53
CA HIS A 360 4.15 26.80 50.14
C HIS A 360 4.74 25.39 50.26
N SER A 361 4.35 24.64 51.30
CA SER A 361 4.81 23.26 51.51
C SER A 361 4.34 22.29 50.42
N LYS A 362 3.36 22.69 49.61
CA LYS A 362 2.79 21.89 48.52
C LYS A 362 3.26 22.33 47.12
N LEU A 363 4.01 23.43 47.02
CA LEU A 363 4.52 23.96 45.75
C LEU A 363 6.00 23.56 45.50
N PRO A 364 6.42 23.37 44.25
CA PRO A 364 7.83 23.08 43.93
C PRO A 364 8.77 24.22 44.34
N GLN A 365 9.92 23.88 44.92
CA GLN A 365 10.92 24.87 45.33
C GLN A 365 11.42 25.73 44.15
N GLU A 366 11.68 25.12 43.00
CA GLU A 366 12.09 25.84 41.78
C GLU A 366 11.02 26.83 41.29
N PHE A 367 9.74 26.53 41.49
CA PHE A 367 8.64 27.41 41.11
C PHE A 367 8.62 28.67 42.00
N LEU A 368 8.81 28.48 43.32
CA LEU A 368 8.93 29.59 44.26
C LEU A 368 10.18 30.43 43.97
N GLU A 369 11.34 29.82 43.73
CA GLU A 369 12.59 30.53 43.42
C GLU A 369 12.46 31.43 42.17
N ARG A 370 11.69 31.02 41.16
CA ARG A 370 11.42 31.84 39.96
C ARG A 370 10.56 33.06 40.27
N ILE A 371 9.51 32.92 41.09
CA ILE A 371 8.66 34.04 41.48
C ILE A 371 9.46 35.05 42.33
N HIS A 372 10.41 34.58 43.14
CA HIS A 372 11.33 35.46 43.89
C HIS A 372 12.29 36.27 42.99
N GLN A 373 12.53 35.85 41.74
CA GLN A 373 13.37 36.56 40.77
C GLN A 373 12.63 37.63 39.97
N PHE A 374 11.33 37.84 40.23
CA PHE A 374 10.56 38.86 39.53
C PHE A 374 11.17 40.25 39.76
N PRO A 375 11.32 41.06 38.69
CA PRO A 375 11.92 42.38 38.79
C PRO A 375 11.03 43.34 39.59
N GLN A 376 11.65 44.41 40.11
CA GLN A 376 10.91 45.44 40.83
C GLN A 376 9.88 46.10 39.91
N GLN A 377 8.70 46.38 40.45
CA GLN A 377 7.59 47.00 39.72
C GLN A 377 8.02 48.24 38.91
N LYS A 378 8.83 49.14 39.49
CA LYS A 378 9.32 50.36 38.79
C LYS A 378 10.20 50.08 37.56
N THR A 379 10.91 48.96 37.53
CA THR A 379 11.74 48.57 36.38
C THR A 379 10.88 47.97 35.26
N LEU A 380 9.81 47.25 35.63
CA LEU A 380 8.83 46.73 34.67
C LEU A 380 8.07 47.87 34.01
N GLU A 381 7.57 48.82 34.79
CA GLU A 381 6.86 50.01 34.30
C GLU A 381 7.70 50.78 33.27
N ALA A 382 8.99 51.07 33.56
CA ALA A 382 9.87 51.78 32.63
C ALA A 382 10.16 51.03 31.32
N ILE A 383 10.21 49.69 31.35
CA ILE A 383 10.38 48.88 30.14
C ILE A 383 9.08 48.84 29.34
N PHE A 384 7.92 48.73 29.99
CA PHE A 384 6.63 48.79 29.32
C PHE A 384 6.35 50.17 28.72
N ASP A 385 6.74 51.26 29.37
CA ASP A 385 6.63 52.64 28.84
C ASP A 385 7.44 52.81 27.54
N GLU A 386 8.70 52.35 27.52
CA GLU A 386 9.54 52.38 26.30
C GLU A 386 8.97 51.49 25.17
N LEU A 387 8.35 50.35 25.53
CA LEU A 387 7.65 49.49 24.57
C LEU A 387 6.33 50.10 24.06
N GLN A 388 5.72 51.03 24.79
CA GLN A 388 4.53 51.77 24.37
C GLN A 388 4.88 52.96 23.45
N ASP A 389 6.03 53.63 23.65
CA ASP A 389 6.49 54.77 22.84
C ASP A 389 6.97 54.37 21.42
N ASP A 390 7.08 53.07 21.13
CA ASP A 390 7.57 52.48 19.87
C ASP A 390 6.63 52.64 18.65
N SER A 391 5.84 53.72 18.61
CA SER A 391 4.86 54.00 17.55
C SER A 391 5.45 54.59 16.27
N GLN A 392 6.77 54.81 16.19
CA GLN A 392 7.40 55.47 15.03
C GLN A 392 8.73 54.88 14.50
N TYR A 393 9.30 53.80 15.06
CA TYR A 393 10.63 53.31 14.61
C TYR A 393 10.79 51.77 14.56
N SER A 394 11.90 51.33 13.93
CA SER A 394 12.21 49.96 13.49
C SER A 394 12.10 48.86 14.56
N ALA A 395 11.41 47.77 14.20
CA ALA A 395 11.10 46.59 15.03
C ALA A 395 12.31 45.86 15.66
N SER A 396 13.56 46.16 15.27
CA SER A 396 14.74 45.45 15.81
C SER A 396 15.16 45.94 17.21
N HIS A 397 14.89 47.20 17.56
CA HIS A 397 15.34 47.81 18.83
C HIS A 397 14.63 47.22 20.05
N SER A 398 13.32 47.04 19.95
CA SER A 398 12.45 46.58 21.04
C SER A 398 12.50 45.07 21.28
N SER A 399 13.15 44.31 20.39
CA SER A 399 13.31 42.85 20.52
C SER A 399 14.09 42.46 21.78
N ARG A 400 15.10 43.24 22.16
CA ARG A 400 15.99 42.95 23.29
C ARG A 400 15.31 43.16 24.65
N PHE A 401 14.46 44.20 24.76
CA PHE A 401 13.62 44.43 25.94
C PHE A 401 12.54 43.37 26.09
N ARG A 402 11.92 42.94 24.98
CA ARG A 402 11.00 41.80 24.97
C ARG A 402 11.69 40.51 25.42
N SER A 403 12.90 40.20 24.93
CA SER A 403 13.68 39.03 25.38
C SER A 403 13.99 39.03 26.88
N TYR A 404 14.21 40.21 27.49
CA TYR A 404 14.40 40.32 28.94
C TYR A 404 13.11 40.04 29.72
N LEU A 405 11.97 40.60 29.30
CA LEU A 405 10.67 40.35 29.92
C LEU A 405 10.23 38.88 29.80
N LEU A 406 10.50 38.23 28.67
CA LEU A 406 10.29 36.79 28.49
C LEU A 406 11.09 35.97 29.50
N SER A 407 12.33 36.37 29.78
CA SER A 407 13.21 35.65 30.70
C SER A 407 12.90 35.86 32.19
N SER A 408 12.23 36.96 32.53
CA SER A 408 11.98 37.37 33.92
C SER A 408 10.55 37.10 34.37
N LEU A 409 9.55 37.54 33.60
CA LEU A 409 8.12 37.31 33.89
C LEU A 409 7.55 36.13 33.10
N GLY A 410 8.04 35.87 31.89
CA GLY A 410 7.48 34.87 30.96
C GLY A 410 7.78 33.41 31.29
N GLY A 411 8.40 33.09 32.43
CA GLY A 411 8.62 31.71 32.87
C GLY A 411 9.73 30.94 32.13
N ASN A 412 10.26 31.50 31.05
CA ASN A 412 11.40 30.95 30.32
C ASN A 412 12.67 31.24 31.12
N GLY A 413 13.06 30.29 31.98
CA GLY A 413 14.33 30.38 32.71
C GLY A 413 15.51 30.70 31.79
N THR A 414 16.63 31.11 32.39
CA THR A 414 17.88 31.65 31.80
C THR A 414 18.47 30.98 30.53
N LYS A 415 17.87 29.90 30.01
CA LYS A 415 18.27 29.16 28.81
C LYS A 415 18.02 29.88 27.48
N GLU A 416 17.10 30.86 27.39
CA GLU A 416 16.86 31.57 26.11
C GLU A 416 17.59 32.92 25.94
N SER A 417 18.04 33.57 27.02
CA SER A 417 18.62 34.94 26.95
C SER A 417 20.07 35.04 27.43
N GLY A 418 20.90 34.01 27.17
CA GLY A 418 22.34 34.04 27.49
C GLY A 418 23.16 35.18 26.85
N SER A 419 22.56 35.97 25.95
CA SER A 419 23.22 37.04 25.20
C SER A 419 23.02 38.46 25.78
N VAL A 420 21.99 38.70 26.61
CA VAL A 420 21.60 40.06 27.02
C VAL A 420 21.73 40.19 28.53
N THR A 421 22.89 40.66 28.99
CA THR A 421 23.10 40.91 30.43
C THR A 421 22.50 42.26 30.83
N LEU A 422 22.12 42.40 32.10
CA LEU A 422 21.69 43.69 32.68
C LEU A 422 22.73 44.80 32.43
N ALA A 423 24.03 44.45 32.41
CA ALA A 423 25.12 45.38 32.10
C ALA A 423 25.12 45.83 30.62
N ASN A 424 24.83 44.94 29.67
CA ASN A 424 24.75 45.31 28.26
C ASN A 424 23.55 46.23 27.97
N VAL A 425 22.41 45.97 28.61
CA VAL A 425 21.22 46.83 28.52
C VAL A 425 21.54 48.23 29.07
N GLN A 426 22.30 48.32 30.16
CA GLN A 426 22.74 49.60 30.71
C GLN A 426 23.72 50.37 29.78
N GLU A 427 24.64 49.69 29.09
CA GLU A 427 25.56 50.33 28.12
C GLU A 427 24.85 50.84 26.87
N GLU A 428 23.85 50.12 26.35
CA GLU A 428 23.01 50.60 25.25
C GLU A 428 22.20 51.84 25.66
N ILE A 429 21.62 51.83 26.87
CA ILE A 429 20.95 52.99 27.45
C ILE A 429 21.90 54.20 27.56
N LYS A 430 23.21 53.99 27.83
CA LYS A 430 24.20 55.08 27.88
C LYS A 430 24.46 55.71 26.50
N PHE A 431 24.62 54.90 25.45
CA PHE A 431 24.85 55.40 24.07
C PHE A 431 23.67 56.26 23.58
N TRP A 432 22.43 55.77 23.77
CA TRP A 432 21.23 56.46 23.30
C TRP A 432 20.87 57.71 24.11
N LYS A 433 21.24 57.77 25.40
CA LYS A 433 21.11 58.99 26.20
C LYS A 433 22.04 60.13 25.74
N ARG A 434 23.17 59.84 25.07
CA ARG A 434 24.17 60.84 24.59
C ARG A 434 24.89 60.45 23.28
N PRO A 435 24.23 60.47 22.12
CA PRO A 435 24.83 60.04 20.85
C PRO A 435 25.80 61.08 20.23
N PRO A 436 26.97 60.68 19.65
CA PRO A 436 28.03 61.63 19.24
C PRO A 436 27.73 62.52 18.03
N ASP A 437 27.19 61.95 16.94
CA ASP A 437 26.84 62.66 15.70
C ASP A 437 25.88 61.81 14.84
N GLN A 438 25.40 62.39 13.74
CA GLN A 438 24.42 61.74 12.86
C GLN A 438 24.99 60.54 12.07
N SER A 439 26.25 60.57 11.65
CA SER A 439 26.85 59.47 10.89
C SER A 439 27.08 58.24 11.76
N ARG A 440 27.48 58.43 13.03
CA ARG A 440 27.61 57.35 14.02
C ARG A 440 26.26 56.83 14.48
N LYS A 441 25.24 57.69 14.62
CA LYS A 441 23.84 57.25 14.82
C LYS A 441 23.36 56.38 13.68
N ASP A 442 23.57 56.81 12.44
CA ASP A 442 23.14 56.06 11.25
C ASP A 442 23.86 54.72 11.14
N LEU A 443 25.18 54.68 11.40
CA LEU A 443 25.94 53.43 11.41
C LEU A 443 25.50 52.50 12.55
N ALA A 444 25.26 53.02 13.76
CA ALA A 444 24.74 52.25 14.89
C ALA A 444 23.37 51.65 14.58
N LYS A 445 22.46 52.43 13.97
CA LYS A 445 21.16 51.93 13.48
C LYS A 445 21.34 50.81 12.47
N LYS A 446 22.15 51.03 11.44
CA LYS A 446 22.46 50.01 10.43
C LYS A 446 23.05 48.73 11.03
N LEU A 447 23.91 48.83 12.05
CA LEU A 447 24.44 47.66 12.74
C LEU A 447 23.36 46.92 13.55
N GLY A 448 22.44 47.67 14.17
CA GLY A 448 21.29 47.10 14.90
C GLY A 448 20.26 46.44 13.99
N GLU A 449 20.26 46.78 12.70
CA GLU A 449 19.42 46.16 11.66
C GLU A 449 20.04 44.86 11.09
N ILE A 450 21.31 44.54 11.41
CA ILE A 450 21.95 43.31 10.95
C ILE A 450 21.37 42.11 11.72
N SER A 451 20.62 41.26 11.02
CA SER A 451 20.12 39.99 11.54
C SER A 451 21.27 39.06 11.96
N GLY A 452 21.27 38.61 13.22
CA GLY A 452 22.24 37.64 13.74
C GLY A 452 23.55 38.23 14.28
N LEU A 453 23.67 39.56 14.40
CA LEU A 453 24.81 40.18 15.06
C LEU A 453 24.74 39.97 16.59
N GLU A 454 25.77 39.39 17.19
CA GLU A 454 25.86 39.22 18.64
C GLU A 454 25.79 40.57 19.36
N TYR A 455 24.99 40.63 20.44
CA TYR A 455 24.74 41.88 21.15
C TYR A 455 25.99 42.46 21.83
N SER A 456 26.89 41.58 22.28
CA SER A 456 28.21 41.95 22.80
C SER A 456 29.09 42.61 21.72
N LEU A 457 29.07 42.09 20.49
CA LEU A 457 29.81 42.66 19.36
C LEU A 457 29.18 43.98 18.90
N TYR A 458 27.85 44.08 18.90
CA TYR A 458 27.14 45.34 18.63
C TYR A 458 27.56 46.44 19.62
N THR A 459 27.49 46.18 20.93
CA THR A 459 27.91 47.15 21.96
C THR A 459 29.41 47.47 21.90
N THR A 460 30.26 46.49 21.54
CA THR A 460 31.69 46.73 21.27
C THR A 460 31.91 47.62 20.05
N CYS A 461 31.11 47.46 18.99
CA CYS A 461 31.17 48.35 17.82
C CYS A 461 30.69 49.76 18.16
N LEU A 462 29.63 49.91 18.97
CA LEU A 462 29.19 51.23 19.47
C LEU A 462 30.31 51.93 20.25
N HIS A 463 31.07 51.18 21.05
CA HIS A 463 32.25 51.71 21.74
C HIS A 463 33.39 52.08 20.78
N ALA A 464 33.72 51.20 19.83
CA ALA A 464 34.79 51.44 18.85
C ALA A 464 34.48 52.64 17.93
N MET A 465 33.21 52.92 17.66
CA MET A 465 32.79 54.09 16.86
C MET A 465 33.21 55.42 17.47
N PHE A 466 33.35 55.52 18.80
CA PHE A 466 33.84 56.76 19.41
C PHE A 466 35.27 57.12 18.98
N ASN A 467 36.08 56.14 18.58
CA ASN A 467 37.51 56.30 18.32
C ASN A 467 37.90 56.23 16.83
N GLU A 468 37.01 55.80 15.92
CA GLU A 468 37.30 55.65 14.50
C GLU A 468 37.17 56.97 13.73
N HIS A 469 38.00 57.19 12.70
CA HIS A 469 38.00 58.41 11.89
C HIS A 469 36.74 58.56 11.00
N ASP A 470 36.25 59.79 10.84
CA ASP A 470 34.97 60.10 10.19
C ASP A 470 34.87 59.59 8.73
N LEU A 471 35.94 59.75 7.94
CA LEU A 471 36.02 59.21 6.57
C LEU A 471 35.74 57.71 6.52
N TYR A 472 36.26 56.96 7.49
CA TYR A 472 36.11 55.52 7.55
C TYR A 472 34.73 55.13 8.05
N ILE A 473 34.16 55.84 9.02
CA ILE A 473 32.76 55.67 9.43
C ILE A 473 31.82 55.89 8.25
N SER A 474 32.06 56.91 7.42
CA SER A 474 31.29 57.18 6.21
C SER A 474 31.42 56.07 5.16
N GLN A 475 32.65 55.59 4.91
CA GLN A 475 32.89 54.48 3.98
C GLN A 475 32.34 53.14 4.50
N MET A 476 32.45 52.85 5.80
CA MET A 476 31.84 51.67 6.43
C MET A 476 30.31 51.75 6.32
N LYS A 477 29.71 52.93 6.56
CA LYS A 477 28.28 53.17 6.35
C LYS A 477 27.85 52.91 4.90
N GLY A 478 28.70 53.23 3.93
CA GLY A 478 28.44 52.99 2.50
C GLY A 478 28.56 51.53 2.09
N ASN A 479 29.47 50.77 2.71
CA ASN A 479 29.68 49.35 2.42
C ASN A 479 28.76 48.41 3.23
N ILE A 480 28.19 48.89 4.35
CA ILE A 480 27.21 48.16 5.15
C ILE A 480 25.82 48.60 4.73
N ILE A 481 25.20 47.78 3.89
CA ILE A 481 23.79 47.91 3.51
C ILE A 481 23.03 46.81 4.25
N PRO A 482 22.20 47.16 5.26
CA PRO A 482 21.38 46.19 5.96
C PRO A 482 20.54 45.37 4.97
N GLU A 483 20.40 44.07 5.24
CA GLU A 483 19.64 43.11 4.43
C GLU A 483 20.18 42.82 3.00
N ASP A 484 21.21 43.52 2.54
CA ASP A 484 21.92 43.17 1.30
C ASP A 484 22.85 41.96 1.51
N GLU A 485 22.63 40.91 0.72
CA GLU A 485 23.39 39.66 0.78
C GLU A 485 24.86 39.87 0.37
N GLU A 486 25.16 40.89 -0.46
CA GLU A 486 26.51 41.20 -0.91
C GLU A 486 27.35 41.98 0.11
N THR A 487 26.71 42.60 1.11
CA THR A 487 27.35 43.44 2.14
C THR A 487 28.56 42.77 2.78
N GLY A 488 28.46 41.49 3.17
CA GLY A 488 29.57 40.78 3.81
C GLY A 488 30.83 40.68 2.92
N LEU A 489 30.67 40.42 1.62
CA LEU A 489 31.78 40.30 0.68
C LEU A 489 32.30 41.66 0.20
N ASN A 490 31.42 42.64 0.00
CA ASN A 490 31.82 44.00 -0.37
C ASN A 490 32.59 44.66 0.79
N PHE A 491 32.11 44.47 2.02
CA PHE A 491 32.80 44.88 3.23
C PHE A 491 34.14 44.14 3.42
N ALA A 492 34.20 42.83 3.13
CA ALA A 492 35.45 42.07 3.13
C ALA A 492 36.44 42.61 2.08
N LYS A 493 36.03 42.85 0.83
CA LYS A 493 36.92 43.44 -0.20
C LYS A 493 37.48 44.80 0.24
N TYR A 494 36.62 45.67 0.79
CA TYR A 494 37.01 46.98 1.31
C TYR A 494 38.00 46.87 2.48
N LEU A 495 37.75 45.98 3.44
CA LEU A 495 38.65 45.78 4.57
C LEU A 495 39.95 45.08 4.18
N ALA A 496 39.92 44.16 3.21
CA ALA A 496 41.13 43.53 2.67
C ALA A 496 42.04 44.58 2.05
N TYR A 497 41.46 45.52 1.29
CA TYR A 497 42.16 46.68 0.75
C TYR A 497 42.74 47.57 1.87
N ARG A 498 41.94 47.95 2.88
CA ARG A 498 42.45 48.75 4.02
C ARG A 498 43.52 48.04 4.84
N ARG A 499 43.42 46.72 4.96
CA ARG A 499 44.42 45.89 5.67
C ARG A 499 45.73 45.82 4.90
N LYS A 500 45.70 45.70 3.56
CA LYS A 500 46.88 45.83 2.68
C LYS A 500 47.58 47.19 2.83
N LEU A 501 46.84 48.22 3.21
CA LEU A 501 47.33 49.58 3.46
C LEU A 501 47.62 49.90 4.94
N HIS A 502 47.50 48.94 5.87
CA HIS A 502 47.70 49.14 7.33
C HIS A 502 46.78 50.19 7.99
N GLN A 503 45.57 50.38 7.49
CA GLN A 503 44.65 51.45 7.92
C GLN A 503 43.59 51.03 8.95
N MET A 504 43.72 49.89 9.64
CA MET A 504 42.69 49.35 10.55
C MET A 504 43.04 49.59 12.02
N GLN A 505 42.19 50.31 12.77
CA GLN A 505 42.47 50.69 14.16
C GLN A 505 41.98 49.70 15.22
N HIS A 506 40.78 49.14 15.06
CA HIS A 506 40.17 48.23 16.04
C HIS A 506 39.86 46.85 15.43
N PRO A 507 40.18 45.73 16.12
CA PRO A 507 39.94 44.38 15.59
C PRO A 507 38.45 44.01 15.51
N CYS A 508 37.55 44.75 16.19
CA CYS A 508 36.11 44.48 16.12
C CYS A 508 35.56 44.52 14.69
N TRP A 509 36.19 45.26 13.77
CA TRP A 509 35.79 45.29 12.36
C TRP A 509 36.07 43.97 11.63
N LEU A 510 37.09 43.22 12.04
CA LEU A 510 37.35 41.85 11.56
C LEU A 510 36.29 40.89 12.09
N SER A 511 35.96 41.00 13.39
CA SER A 511 34.89 40.22 14.01
C SER A 511 33.52 40.55 13.39
N LEU A 512 33.28 41.81 13.03
CA LEU A 512 32.09 42.24 12.30
C LEU A 512 32.06 41.61 10.90
N THR A 513 33.18 41.60 10.17
CA THR A 513 33.27 40.95 8.85
C THR A 513 32.98 39.47 8.95
N ALA A 514 33.52 38.79 9.96
CA ALA A 514 33.23 37.37 10.20
C ALA A 514 31.76 37.12 10.52
N SER A 515 31.14 37.98 11.33
CA SER A 515 29.71 37.90 11.64
C SER A 515 28.83 38.19 10.42
N LEU A 516 29.20 39.15 9.58
CA LEU A 516 28.51 39.45 8.32
C LEU A 516 28.65 38.31 7.30
N LEU A 517 29.80 37.66 7.23
CA LEU A 517 30.00 36.48 6.38
C LEU A 517 29.26 35.24 6.92
N ARG A 518 29.05 35.14 8.24
CA ARG A 518 28.22 34.11 8.88
C ARG A 518 26.72 34.36 8.69
N SER A 519 26.29 35.62 8.66
CA SER A 519 24.88 35.99 8.50
C SER A 519 24.38 35.90 7.05
N GLN A 520 25.27 35.73 6.08
CA GLN A 520 24.88 35.42 4.70
C GLN A 520 24.10 34.10 4.65
N LYS A 521 23.01 34.08 3.87
CA LYS A 521 22.25 32.86 3.64
C LYS A 521 23.18 31.77 3.10
N ALA A 522 23.01 30.54 3.59
CA ALA A 522 23.72 29.35 3.14
C ALA A 522 23.79 29.19 1.60
N SER A 523 22.79 29.71 0.88
CA SER A 523 22.68 29.65 -0.57
C SER A 523 23.41 30.76 -1.33
N TYR A 524 23.91 31.80 -0.67
CA TYR A 524 24.51 32.96 -1.35
C TYR A 524 25.88 32.64 -1.96
N LEU A 525 26.83 32.11 -1.18
CA LEU A 525 28.13 31.69 -1.71
C LEU A 525 28.02 30.68 -2.87
N PRO A 526 27.12 29.67 -2.80
CA PRO A 526 26.81 28.82 -3.95
C PRO A 526 26.22 29.55 -5.16
N ARG A 527 25.30 30.53 -4.97
CA ARG A 527 24.74 31.34 -6.08
C ARG A 527 25.80 32.21 -6.74
N MET A 528 26.69 32.80 -5.95
CA MET A 528 27.82 33.58 -6.48
C MET A 528 28.76 32.68 -7.29
N ALA A 529 29.05 31.47 -6.79
CA ALA A 529 29.84 30.47 -7.52
C ALA A 529 29.24 30.08 -8.88
N ASP A 530 27.92 30.18 -9.06
CA ASP A 530 27.26 29.92 -10.33
C ASP A 530 27.59 30.98 -11.40
N ALA A 531 27.92 32.21 -10.98
CA ALA A 531 28.20 33.36 -11.86
C ALA A 531 29.68 33.78 -11.93
N THR A 532 30.57 33.14 -11.17
CA THR A 532 31.97 33.55 -11.01
C THR A 532 32.92 32.64 -11.76
N SER A 533 33.83 33.22 -12.56
CA SER A 533 34.90 32.46 -13.22
C SER A 533 35.92 31.93 -12.21
N PHE A 534 36.70 30.91 -12.59
CA PHE A 534 37.78 30.39 -11.74
C PHE A 534 38.78 31.46 -11.31
N VAL A 535 39.12 32.39 -12.21
CA VAL A 535 40.07 33.47 -11.94
C VAL A 535 39.54 34.46 -10.90
N GLU A 536 38.26 34.82 -10.99
CA GLU A 536 37.62 35.74 -10.03
C GLU A 536 37.42 35.08 -8.66
N TRP A 537 37.12 33.77 -8.65
CA TRP A 537 37.00 32.99 -7.42
C TRP A 537 38.34 32.88 -6.69
N ASP A 538 39.42 32.57 -7.41
CA ASP A 538 40.78 32.46 -6.86
C ASP A 538 41.23 33.79 -6.20
N LYS A 539 40.93 34.92 -6.84
CA LYS A 539 41.20 36.26 -6.27
C LYS A 539 40.44 36.49 -4.96
N LEU A 540 39.17 36.11 -4.89
CA LEU A 540 38.36 36.25 -3.68
C LEU A 540 38.91 35.39 -2.54
N VAL A 541 39.31 34.15 -2.83
CA VAL A 541 39.93 33.24 -1.84
C VAL A 541 41.17 33.88 -1.23
N GLY A 542 42.02 34.53 -2.06
CA GLY A 542 43.19 35.28 -1.59
C GLY A 542 42.85 36.46 -0.66
N ASP A 543 41.81 37.24 -0.99
CA ASP A 543 41.37 38.37 -0.14
C ASP A 543 40.79 37.88 1.21
N LEU A 544 40.08 36.75 1.21
CA LEU A 544 39.55 36.12 2.43
C LEU A 544 40.65 35.52 3.29
N GLU A 545 41.66 34.85 2.71
CA GLU A 545 42.82 34.35 3.46
C GLU A 545 43.52 35.49 4.22
N LEU A 546 43.73 36.64 3.57
CA LEU A 546 44.39 37.80 4.18
C LEU A 546 43.63 38.37 5.39
N LEU A 547 42.30 38.42 5.30
CA LEU A 547 41.44 38.97 6.34
C LEU A 547 41.20 38.02 7.50
N LEU A 548 41.03 36.73 7.21
CA LEU A 548 40.51 35.76 8.16
C LEU A 548 41.62 35.00 8.88
N THR A 549 42.87 35.10 8.45
CA THR A 549 44.03 34.49 9.16
C THR A 549 44.04 34.77 10.68
N PRO A 550 43.81 36.00 11.19
CA PRO A 550 43.84 36.29 12.62
C PRO A 550 42.67 35.70 13.42
N ILE A 551 41.60 35.30 12.75
CA ILE A 551 40.35 34.84 13.35
C ILE A 551 39.96 33.46 12.81
N ARG A 552 40.93 32.73 12.25
CA ARG A 552 40.71 31.44 11.60
C ARG A 552 40.07 30.43 12.57
N ASP A 553 40.45 30.47 13.84
CA ASP A 553 39.93 29.60 14.89
C ASP A 553 38.48 29.93 15.31
N GLN A 554 37.97 31.09 14.92
CA GLN A 554 36.58 31.52 15.17
C GLN A 554 35.63 31.05 14.05
N LEU A 555 36.15 30.52 12.95
CA LEU A 555 35.34 29.96 11.87
C LEU A 555 34.92 28.51 12.21
N PRO A 556 33.67 28.13 11.87
CA PRO A 556 33.24 26.74 11.97
C PRO A 556 34.18 25.81 11.20
N GLU A 557 34.37 24.60 11.73
CA GLU A 557 35.16 23.57 11.05
C GLU A 557 34.53 23.17 9.71
N SER A 558 33.22 22.88 9.73
CA SER A 558 32.39 22.48 8.59
C SER A 558 30.99 23.15 8.63
N GLY A 559 30.17 22.99 7.60
CA GLY A 559 28.82 23.56 7.51
C GLY A 559 28.50 24.34 6.22
N PRO A 560 27.29 24.92 6.09
CA PRO A 560 26.75 25.48 4.84
C PRO A 560 27.32 26.85 4.41
N GLY A 561 28.14 27.51 5.24
CA GLY A 561 28.72 28.83 4.98
C GLY A 561 30.24 28.84 4.77
N LEU A 562 30.92 29.92 5.14
CA LEU A 562 32.38 29.96 5.12
C LEU A 562 32.96 29.13 6.27
N THR A 563 33.79 28.14 5.98
CA THR A 563 34.33 27.19 6.98
C THR A 563 35.83 27.00 6.80
N ARG A 564 36.49 26.49 7.86
CA ARG A 564 37.92 26.15 7.78
C ARG A 564 38.20 25.08 6.72
N GLU A 565 37.37 24.05 6.66
CA GLU A 565 37.46 22.97 5.66
C GLU A 565 37.34 23.51 4.22
N ARG A 566 36.36 24.40 3.95
CA ARG A 566 36.16 24.98 2.61
C ARG A 566 37.32 25.89 2.20
N MET A 567 37.87 26.66 3.13
CA MET A 567 39.07 27.47 2.86
C MET A 567 40.28 26.60 2.48
N VAL A 568 40.46 25.45 3.14
CA VAL A 568 41.51 24.48 2.79
C VAL A 568 41.26 23.89 1.40
N TRP A 569 40.02 23.53 1.09
CA TRP A 569 39.66 23.01 -0.23
C TRP A 569 39.88 24.04 -1.34
N TRP A 570 39.42 25.28 -1.17
CA TRP A 570 39.62 26.33 -2.17
C TRP A 570 41.11 26.61 -2.41
N LYS A 571 41.93 26.57 -1.36
CA LYS A 571 43.39 26.64 -1.50
C LYS A 571 43.95 25.46 -2.32
N THR A 572 43.41 24.26 -2.13
CA THR A 572 43.79 23.08 -2.92
C THR A 572 43.44 23.28 -4.40
N LEU A 573 42.29 23.89 -4.70
CA LEU A 573 41.93 24.26 -6.08
C LEU A 573 42.88 25.31 -6.67
N SER A 574 43.22 26.35 -5.90
CA SER A 574 44.21 27.38 -6.28
C SER A 574 45.60 26.78 -6.57
N GLN A 575 45.94 25.64 -5.98
CA GLN A 575 47.18 24.91 -6.26
C GLN A 575 47.10 23.99 -7.49
N ASN A 576 45.89 23.66 -7.98
CA ASN A 576 45.64 22.74 -9.09
C ASN A 576 45.05 23.44 -10.32
N VAL A 577 45.57 24.63 -10.65
CA VAL A 577 45.05 25.46 -11.77
C VAL A 577 45.12 24.73 -13.12
N ALA A 578 46.22 24.04 -13.43
CA ALA A 578 46.40 23.38 -14.73
C ALA A 578 45.41 22.21 -14.99
N PRO A 579 45.19 21.26 -14.06
CA PRO A 579 44.14 20.25 -14.19
C PRO A 579 42.74 20.83 -14.36
N ILE A 580 42.41 21.92 -13.64
CA ILE A 580 41.12 22.59 -13.74
C ILE A 580 40.95 23.23 -15.12
N GLN A 581 41.99 23.89 -15.64
CA GLN A 581 41.98 24.44 -17.00
C GLN A 581 41.82 23.36 -18.07
N PHE A 582 42.41 22.17 -17.88
CA PHE A 582 42.23 21.03 -18.79
C PHE A 582 40.77 20.54 -18.80
N LEU A 583 40.16 20.36 -17.62
CA LEU A 583 38.73 20.01 -17.50
C LEU A 583 37.83 21.07 -18.15
N LEU A 584 38.15 22.36 -17.96
CA LEU A 584 37.44 23.46 -18.60
C LEU A 584 37.59 23.45 -20.13
N LYS A 585 38.76 23.07 -20.66
CA LYS A 585 39.02 22.96 -22.09
C LYS A 585 38.24 21.81 -22.74
N MET A 586 38.16 20.65 -22.10
CA MET A 586 37.40 19.51 -22.62
C MET A 586 35.90 19.80 -22.73
N HIS A 587 35.39 20.73 -21.92
CA HIS A 587 33.96 20.91 -21.69
C HIS A 587 33.45 22.32 -22.11
N GLY A 588 34.30 23.30 -22.40
CA GLY A 588 33.91 24.61 -22.95
C GLY A 588 33.61 25.68 -21.89
N GLN A 589 33.94 26.94 -22.21
CA GLN A 589 34.21 28.03 -21.26
C GLN A 589 33.00 28.68 -20.54
N GLN A 590 31.75 28.35 -20.87
CA GLN A 590 30.57 28.93 -20.19
C GLN A 590 29.85 27.89 -19.33
N ARG A 591 30.26 27.76 -18.05
CA ARG A 591 29.69 26.77 -17.11
C ARG A 591 29.77 27.26 -15.66
N SER A 592 28.78 26.90 -14.84
CA SER A 592 28.86 27.02 -13.38
C SER A 592 29.89 26.02 -12.84
N LEU A 593 30.83 26.50 -12.02
CA LEU A 593 31.87 25.69 -11.35
C LEU A 593 31.52 25.41 -9.88
N ARG A 594 30.26 25.60 -9.52
CA ARG A 594 29.76 25.39 -8.15
C ARG A 594 30.07 24.01 -7.60
N TRP A 595 29.95 22.96 -8.41
CA TRP A 595 30.25 21.58 -8.01
C TRP A 595 31.73 21.39 -7.64
N LEU A 596 32.63 22.19 -8.24
CA LEU A 596 34.06 22.17 -7.96
C LEU A 596 34.37 22.98 -6.69
N TYR A 597 33.75 24.14 -6.51
CA TYR A 597 33.96 24.98 -5.31
C TYR A 597 33.28 24.43 -4.05
N PHE A 598 32.15 23.75 -4.20
CA PHE A 598 31.35 23.18 -3.12
C PHE A 598 31.04 21.71 -3.37
N PRO A 599 32.05 20.82 -3.34
CA PRO A 599 31.81 19.40 -3.51
C PRO A 599 31.07 18.83 -2.29
N THR A 600 30.29 17.76 -2.51
CA THR A 600 29.69 16.98 -1.41
C THR A 600 30.75 16.24 -0.60
N SER A 601 31.87 15.87 -1.24
CA SER A 601 33.07 15.34 -0.61
C SER A 601 34.30 15.73 -1.43
N THR A 602 35.30 16.32 -0.77
CA THR A 602 36.59 16.68 -1.39
C THR A 602 37.39 15.45 -1.81
N ASP A 603 37.24 14.33 -1.09
CA ASP A 603 37.85 13.04 -1.40
C ASP A 603 37.35 12.47 -2.73
N HIS A 604 36.14 12.84 -3.16
CA HIS A 604 35.60 12.39 -4.44
C HIS A 604 36.20 13.16 -5.62
N VAL A 605 36.42 14.48 -5.47
CA VAL A 605 36.92 15.32 -6.57
C VAL A 605 38.44 15.25 -6.74
N THR A 606 39.18 14.91 -5.67
CA THR A 606 40.65 14.82 -5.72
C THR A 606 41.16 13.81 -6.77
N PRO A 607 40.63 12.57 -6.86
CA PRO A 607 40.98 11.62 -7.94
C PRO A 607 40.72 12.17 -9.35
N LEU A 608 39.65 12.93 -9.56
CA LEU A 608 39.35 13.56 -10.85
C LEU A 608 40.44 14.58 -11.22
N LEU A 609 40.90 15.40 -10.26
CA LEU A 609 41.99 16.36 -10.49
C LEU A 609 43.32 15.65 -10.78
N GLN A 610 43.60 14.53 -10.10
CA GLN A 610 44.78 13.69 -10.34
C GLN A 610 44.76 13.01 -11.71
N VAL A 611 43.60 12.57 -12.19
CA VAL A 611 43.47 12.01 -13.54
C VAL A 611 43.56 13.12 -14.59
N ALA A 612 42.91 14.27 -14.35
CA ALA A 612 42.97 15.42 -15.24
C ALA A 612 44.38 16.02 -15.37
N SER A 613 45.24 15.87 -14.36
CA SER A 613 46.64 16.32 -14.43
C SER A 613 47.48 15.56 -15.45
N GLN A 614 47.03 14.37 -15.87
CA GLN A 614 47.65 13.57 -16.95
C GLN A 614 47.44 14.21 -18.34
N GLY A 615 46.49 15.14 -18.47
CA GLY A 615 46.24 15.86 -19.71
C GLY A 615 45.97 14.94 -20.90
N ASP A 616 46.79 15.06 -21.94
CA ASP A 616 46.63 14.28 -23.17
C ASP A 616 46.99 12.79 -23.01
N ASP A 617 47.82 12.43 -22.02
CA ASP A 617 48.27 11.06 -21.73
C ASP A 617 47.24 10.20 -20.97
N MET A 618 46.04 10.75 -20.73
CA MET A 618 44.97 10.07 -20.00
C MET A 618 44.44 8.83 -20.73
N SER A 619 44.20 7.74 -19.98
CA SER A 619 43.61 6.51 -20.52
C SER A 619 42.27 6.75 -21.23
N SER A 620 41.99 5.97 -22.28
CA SER A 620 40.74 6.07 -23.07
C SER A 620 39.49 5.90 -22.19
N LEU A 621 39.53 4.98 -21.23
CA LEU A 621 38.46 4.74 -20.26
C LEU A 621 38.18 5.97 -19.39
N ASN A 622 39.22 6.58 -18.82
CA ASN A 622 39.06 7.79 -18.00
C ASN A 622 38.56 8.97 -18.83
N ARG A 623 39.06 9.11 -20.05
CA ARG A 623 38.61 10.14 -21.00
C ARG A 623 37.13 9.97 -21.34
N GLN A 624 36.68 8.74 -21.54
CA GLN A 624 35.28 8.40 -21.77
C GLN A 624 34.41 8.73 -20.55
N ILE A 625 34.82 8.34 -19.34
CA ILE A 625 34.08 8.63 -18.10
C ILE A 625 33.95 10.14 -17.86
N ILE A 626 35.03 10.91 -18.05
CA ILE A 626 35.03 12.36 -17.90
C ILE A 626 34.13 13.02 -18.95
N SER A 627 33.99 12.44 -20.15
CA SER A 627 33.10 12.97 -21.19
C SER A 627 31.62 13.02 -20.75
N TYR A 628 31.19 12.13 -19.85
CA TYR A 628 29.83 12.14 -19.30
C TYR A 628 29.59 13.27 -18.30
N LEU A 629 30.62 14.00 -17.84
CA LEU A 629 30.45 15.12 -16.93
C LEU A 629 29.53 16.20 -17.53
N SER A 630 28.40 16.42 -16.87
CA SER A 630 27.33 17.29 -17.35
C SER A 630 27.75 18.76 -17.37
N ARG A 631 27.00 19.58 -18.13
CA ARG A 631 27.31 21.01 -18.31
C ARG A 631 27.35 21.83 -17.02
N ASN A 632 26.56 21.43 -16.02
CA ASN A 632 26.48 22.05 -14.71
C ASN A 632 27.13 21.21 -13.59
N GLY A 633 27.82 20.11 -13.94
CA GLY A 633 28.41 19.17 -12.98
C GLY A 633 27.40 18.47 -12.06
N SER A 634 26.13 18.42 -12.45
CA SER A 634 25.08 17.72 -11.71
C SER A 634 25.33 16.24 -11.49
N ASN A 635 26.17 15.61 -12.32
CA ASN A 635 26.60 14.22 -12.18
C ASN A 635 28.10 14.08 -11.83
N ALA A 636 28.71 15.13 -11.28
CA ALA A 636 30.13 15.12 -10.98
C ALA A 636 30.51 14.05 -9.95
N VAL A 637 29.60 13.74 -9.00
CA VAL A 637 29.81 12.70 -7.99
C VAL A 637 29.93 11.33 -8.65
N GLU A 638 29.03 11.02 -9.59
CA GLU A 638 29.01 9.74 -10.32
C GLU A 638 30.25 9.56 -11.18
N VAL A 639 30.71 10.63 -11.85
CA VAL A 639 31.97 10.64 -12.61
C VAL A 639 33.16 10.37 -11.70
N CYS A 640 33.22 11.05 -10.55
CA CYS A 640 34.28 10.92 -9.57
C CYS A 640 34.33 9.52 -8.95
N ASP A 641 33.17 8.96 -8.58
CA ASP A 641 33.08 7.62 -8.02
C ASP A 641 33.52 6.55 -9.02
N CYS A 642 33.18 6.70 -10.31
CA CYS A 642 33.67 5.79 -11.35
C CYS A 642 35.21 5.81 -11.42
N ILE A 643 35.81 7.00 -11.48
CA ILE A 643 37.28 7.16 -11.54
C ILE A 643 37.96 6.57 -10.30
N ARG A 644 37.36 6.72 -9.12
CA ARG A 644 37.91 6.22 -7.84
C ARG A 644 37.80 4.71 -7.69
N LEU A 645 36.68 4.11 -8.12
CA LEU A 645 36.38 2.70 -7.87
C LEU A 645 36.98 1.76 -8.92
N LEU A 646 37.09 2.18 -10.18
CA LEU A 646 37.60 1.33 -11.27
C LEU A 646 39.02 0.78 -11.05
N PRO A 647 39.99 1.53 -10.51
CA PRO A 647 41.33 1.00 -10.25
C PRO A 647 41.37 -0.19 -9.27
N GLY A 648 40.37 -0.31 -8.39
CA GLY A 648 40.28 -1.40 -7.39
C GLY A 648 39.58 -2.67 -7.88
N THR A 649 39.13 -2.70 -9.14
CA THR A 649 38.39 -3.84 -9.70
C THR A 649 39.29 -4.98 -10.15
N SER A 650 38.74 -6.19 -10.17
CA SER A 650 39.37 -7.36 -10.81
C SER A 650 39.47 -7.16 -12.32
N SER A 651 40.31 -7.96 -13.00
CA SER A 651 40.40 -7.94 -14.47
C SER A 651 39.05 -8.21 -15.15
N LEU A 652 38.22 -9.06 -14.55
CA LEU A 652 36.85 -9.33 -14.99
C LEU A 652 35.95 -8.12 -14.75
N GLY A 653 35.93 -7.57 -13.53
CA GLY A 653 35.10 -6.42 -13.17
C GLY A 653 35.38 -5.19 -14.02
N ARG A 654 36.67 -4.93 -14.29
CA ARG A 654 37.10 -3.86 -15.20
C ARG A 654 36.57 -4.06 -16.62
N ALA A 655 36.73 -5.26 -17.18
CA ALA A 655 36.24 -5.58 -18.52
C ALA A 655 34.72 -5.48 -18.63
N VAL A 656 33.99 -5.84 -17.56
CA VAL A 656 32.53 -5.66 -17.49
C VAL A 656 32.17 -4.17 -17.54
N CYS A 657 32.81 -3.32 -16.71
CA CYS A 657 32.55 -1.88 -16.69
C CYS A 657 32.86 -1.21 -18.04
N GLU A 658 34.00 -1.55 -18.66
CA GLU A 658 34.39 -1.05 -19.99
C GLU A 658 33.35 -1.44 -21.06
N ARG A 659 32.84 -2.67 -21.04
CA ARG A 659 31.78 -3.11 -21.95
C ARG A 659 30.46 -2.39 -21.73
N PHE A 660 30.14 -2.00 -20.50
CA PHE A 660 28.92 -1.23 -20.21
C PHE A 660 28.98 0.16 -20.84
N LEU A 661 30.11 0.85 -20.67
CA LEU A 661 30.32 2.18 -21.28
C LEU A 661 30.32 2.09 -22.80
N ALA A 662 31.00 1.09 -23.38
CA ALA A 662 31.01 0.87 -24.82
C ALA A 662 29.61 0.56 -25.41
N ARG A 663 28.76 -0.19 -24.69
CA ARG A 663 27.40 -0.50 -25.14
C ARG A 663 26.47 0.70 -25.11
N GLU A 664 26.70 1.67 -24.24
CA GLU A 664 25.90 2.90 -24.21
C GLU A 664 26.23 3.82 -25.40
N GLU A 665 27.50 3.87 -25.82
CA GLU A 665 27.90 4.62 -27.02
C GLU A 665 27.25 4.06 -28.31
N ILE A 666 26.96 2.76 -28.33
CA ILE A 666 26.28 2.11 -29.44
C ILE A 666 24.77 2.26 -29.24
N SER A 667 24.11 3.10 -30.05
CA SER A 667 22.69 3.46 -29.97
C SER A 667 21.66 2.32 -30.16
N GLN A 668 22.10 1.06 -30.12
CA GLN A 668 21.25 -0.14 -30.23
C GLN A 668 20.71 -0.62 -28.87
N TRP A 669 21.36 -0.26 -27.77
CA TRP A 669 20.98 -0.69 -26.43
C TRP A 669 20.06 0.35 -25.76
N ALA A 670 18.84 -0.04 -25.38
CA ALA A 670 18.00 0.83 -24.56
C ALA A 670 18.42 0.77 -23.09
N SER A 671 18.15 1.83 -22.31
CA SER A 671 18.48 1.89 -20.88
C SER A 671 17.84 0.76 -20.07
N SER A 672 16.67 0.25 -20.49
CA SER A 672 16.02 -0.92 -19.89
C SER A 672 16.80 -2.21 -20.10
N ASP A 673 17.43 -2.39 -21.27
CA ASP A 673 18.21 -3.59 -21.60
C ASP A 673 19.54 -3.60 -20.86
N LEU A 674 20.23 -2.46 -20.80
CA LEU A 674 21.47 -2.31 -20.02
C LEU A 674 21.22 -2.59 -18.53
N HIS A 675 20.08 -2.16 -17.99
CA HIS A 675 19.70 -2.48 -16.61
C HIS A 675 19.53 -3.99 -16.38
N MET A 676 18.96 -4.72 -17.34
CA MET A 676 18.81 -6.18 -17.23
C MET A 676 20.17 -6.89 -17.21
N VAL A 677 21.10 -6.46 -18.07
CA VAL A 677 22.48 -6.97 -18.07
C VAL A 677 23.17 -6.65 -16.74
N PHE A 678 22.89 -5.47 -16.17
CA PHE A 678 23.44 -5.06 -14.88
C PHE A 678 23.00 -6.01 -13.76
N VAL A 679 21.70 -6.32 -13.68
CA VAL A 679 21.14 -7.24 -12.69
C VAL A 679 21.76 -8.65 -12.82
N ALA A 680 22.03 -9.10 -14.04
CA ALA A 680 22.66 -10.39 -14.29
C ALA A 680 24.09 -10.44 -13.73
N TRP A 681 24.92 -9.44 -14.06
CA TRP A 681 26.31 -9.37 -13.56
C TRP A 681 26.37 -9.19 -12.06
N ARG A 682 25.52 -8.33 -11.47
CA ARG A 682 25.46 -8.13 -10.01
C ARG A 682 25.17 -9.42 -9.24
N ARG A 683 24.47 -10.38 -9.83
CA ARG A 683 24.14 -11.68 -9.21
C ARG A 683 25.15 -12.79 -9.54
N HIS A 684 26.15 -12.50 -10.37
CA HIS A 684 27.10 -13.50 -10.82
C HIS A 684 28.15 -13.79 -9.74
N LYS A 685 28.43 -15.08 -9.48
CA LYS A 685 29.31 -15.52 -8.39
C LYS A 685 30.78 -15.09 -8.54
N SER A 686 31.20 -14.75 -9.75
CA SER A 686 32.59 -14.35 -10.05
C SER A 686 32.88 -12.87 -9.86
N MET A 687 31.87 -12.04 -9.54
CA MET A 687 32.09 -10.61 -9.27
C MET A 687 32.50 -10.41 -7.82
N THR A 688 33.57 -9.65 -7.57
CA THR A 688 33.94 -9.26 -6.20
C THR A 688 33.06 -8.13 -5.69
N THR A 689 33.15 -7.84 -4.39
CA THR A 689 32.43 -6.71 -3.79
C THR A 689 32.83 -5.38 -4.44
N GLU A 690 34.13 -5.20 -4.71
CA GLU A 690 34.70 -4.03 -5.38
C GLU A 690 34.18 -3.91 -6.82
N ASP A 691 34.09 -5.03 -7.54
CA ASP A 691 33.54 -5.07 -8.91
C ASP A 691 32.07 -4.64 -8.94
N ILE A 692 31.27 -5.09 -7.96
CA ILE A 692 29.86 -4.71 -7.84
C ILE A 692 29.72 -3.23 -7.53
N PHE A 693 30.56 -2.66 -6.66
CA PHE A 693 30.53 -1.23 -6.36
C PHE A 693 30.92 -0.38 -7.57
N ALA A 694 31.96 -0.75 -8.31
CA ALA A 694 32.33 -0.06 -9.54
C ALA A 694 31.22 -0.15 -10.60
N LEU A 695 30.60 -1.32 -10.75
CA LEU A 695 29.50 -1.51 -11.70
C LEU A 695 28.24 -0.72 -11.32
N GLU A 696 27.91 -0.62 -10.03
CA GLU A 696 26.82 0.25 -9.54
C GLU A 696 27.13 1.74 -9.80
N SER A 697 28.38 2.15 -9.66
CA SER A 697 28.80 3.53 -9.99
C SER A 697 28.61 3.84 -11.48
N VAL A 698 28.99 2.92 -12.37
CA VAL A 698 28.75 3.04 -13.82
C VAL A 698 27.24 3.08 -14.13
N ARG A 699 26.42 2.27 -13.44
CA ARG A 699 24.96 2.30 -13.60
C ARG A 699 24.37 3.68 -13.28
N LEU A 700 24.85 4.31 -12.19
CA LEU A 700 24.44 5.65 -11.78
C LEU A 700 24.89 6.72 -12.79
N LEU A 701 26.13 6.62 -13.28
CA LEU A 701 26.66 7.51 -14.31
C LEU A 701 25.79 7.52 -15.57
N LEU A 702 25.37 6.34 -16.02
CA LEU A 702 24.51 6.15 -17.20
C LEU A 702 23.01 6.38 -16.91
N LYS A 703 22.64 6.77 -15.68
CA LYS A 703 21.26 7.03 -15.24
C LYS A 703 20.28 5.88 -15.53
N LEU A 704 20.74 4.64 -15.41
CA LEU A 704 19.88 3.48 -15.66
C LEU A 704 18.83 3.34 -14.55
N PRO A 705 17.54 3.10 -14.88
CA PRO A 705 16.42 3.17 -13.94
C PRO A 705 16.55 2.15 -12.79
N LEU A 706 16.14 2.54 -11.58
CA LEU A 706 15.95 1.63 -10.44
C LEU A 706 14.56 0.99 -10.56
N ALA A 707 14.53 -0.25 -11.05
CA ALA A 707 13.37 -1.15 -11.05
C ALA A 707 12.05 -0.55 -11.57
N ALA A 708 11.85 -0.60 -12.89
CA ALA A 708 10.52 -0.47 -13.49
C ALA A 708 10.14 -1.78 -14.19
N GLN A 709 9.43 -2.64 -13.46
CA GLN A 709 8.68 -3.81 -13.95
C GLN A 709 9.49 -4.77 -14.85
N MET A 710 10.10 -5.79 -14.23
CA MET A 710 10.60 -6.96 -14.97
C MET A 710 9.43 -7.66 -15.68
N ARG A 711 9.12 -7.23 -16.90
CA ARG A 711 8.19 -7.93 -17.79
C ARG A 711 8.97 -9.02 -18.50
N ALA A 712 8.39 -10.20 -18.62
CA ALA A 712 8.99 -11.31 -19.37
C ALA A 712 9.37 -10.91 -20.81
N SER A 713 8.67 -9.93 -21.39
CA SER A 713 8.99 -9.35 -22.70
C SER A 713 10.35 -8.67 -22.76
N THR A 714 10.72 -7.89 -21.73
CA THR A 714 12.00 -7.17 -21.69
C THR A 714 13.16 -8.13 -21.50
N VAL A 715 13.02 -9.14 -20.63
CA VAL A 715 14.01 -10.21 -20.46
C VAL A 715 14.26 -10.94 -21.79
N ARG A 716 13.19 -11.22 -22.55
CA ARG A 716 13.29 -11.87 -23.85
C ARG A 716 14.06 -11.00 -24.86
N LEU A 717 13.72 -9.72 -24.99
CA LEU A 717 14.39 -8.78 -25.89
C LEU A 717 15.88 -8.60 -25.53
N THR A 718 16.21 -8.42 -24.25
CA THR A 718 17.61 -8.32 -23.82
C THR A 718 18.38 -9.62 -24.12
N ASN A 719 17.75 -10.78 -23.94
CA ASN A 719 18.37 -12.06 -24.27
C ASN A 719 18.59 -12.22 -25.78
N GLU A 720 17.65 -11.76 -26.62
CA GLU A 720 17.82 -11.71 -28.08
C GLU A 720 19.00 -10.81 -28.49
N LEU A 721 19.16 -9.63 -27.86
CA LEU A 721 20.30 -8.74 -28.10
C LEU A 721 21.63 -9.36 -27.68
N LEU A 722 21.69 -9.97 -26.48
CA LEU A 722 22.88 -10.68 -26.01
C LEU A 722 23.23 -11.86 -26.91
N GLN A 723 22.22 -12.61 -27.36
CA GLN A 723 22.42 -13.71 -28.29
C GLN A 723 22.93 -13.20 -29.64
N ALA A 724 22.45 -12.06 -30.14
CA ALA A 724 22.95 -11.46 -31.37
C ALA A 724 24.41 -10.98 -31.24
N GLU A 725 24.79 -10.35 -30.12
CA GLU A 725 26.19 -10.02 -29.82
C GLU A 725 27.06 -11.28 -29.76
N TYR A 726 26.58 -12.32 -29.07
CA TYR A 726 27.27 -13.60 -28.95
C TYR A 726 27.44 -14.25 -30.33
N ASP A 727 26.40 -14.30 -31.14
CA ASP A 727 26.43 -14.85 -32.49
C ASP A 727 27.39 -14.07 -33.41
N THR A 728 27.47 -12.75 -33.23
CA THR A 728 28.41 -11.88 -33.96
C THR A 728 29.85 -12.16 -33.53
N LEU A 729 30.11 -12.23 -32.22
CA LEU A 729 31.42 -12.57 -31.68
C LEU A 729 31.87 -13.96 -32.15
N PHE A 730 30.98 -14.96 -32.10
CA PHE A 730 31.27 -16.30 -32.60
C PHE A 730 31.50 -16.33 -34.11
N ARG A 731 30.77 -15.52 -34.87
CA ARG A 731 30.99 -15.38 -36.31
C ARG A 731 32.35 -14.78 -36.62
N GLU A 732 32.74 -13.71 -35.94
CA GLU A 732 34.06 -13.09 -36.12
C GLU A 732 35.18 -14.01 -35.61
N ALA A 733 35.01 -14.68 -34.47
CA ALA A 733 35.96 -15.68 -33.99
C ALA A 733 36.15 -16.83 -35.00
N ARG A 734 35.06 -17.37 -35.55
CA ARG A 734 35.11 -18.38 -36.62
C ARG A 734 35.78 -17.85 -37.87
N LYS A 735 35.51 -16.61 -38.26
CA LYS A 735 36.12 -15.97 -39.42
C LYS A 735 37.63 -15.77 -39.24
N LEU A 736 38.06 -15.32 -38.07
CA LEU A 736 39.47 -15.18 -37.70
C LEU A 736 40.17 -16.54 -37.66
N GLU A 737 39.51 -17.56 -37.13
CA GLU A 737 40.06 -18.92 -37.09
C GLU A 737 40.13 -19.55 -38.50
N SER A 738 39.08 -19.40 -39.30
CA SER A 738 39.07 -19.79 -40.72
C SER A 738 40.16 -19.07 -41.52
N LEU A 739 40.40 -17.78 -41.23
CA LEU A 739 41.49 -17.01 -41.83
C LEU A 739 42.86 -17.54 -41.39
N ARG A 740 43.02 -17.84 -40.09
CA ARG A 740 44.25 -18.44 -39.53
C ARG A 740 44.57 -19.77 -40.20
N LEU A 741 43.58 -20.66 -40.34
CA LEU A 741 43.72 -21.98 -40.95
C LEU A 741 44.04 -21.91 -42.45
N ARG A 742 43.32 -21.07 -43.22
CA ARG A 742 43.58 -20.88 -44.65
C ARG A 742 44.98 -20.30 -44.91
N LEU A 743 45.37 -19.28 -44.16
CA LEU A 743 46.72 -18.73 -44.28
C LEU A 743 47.78 -19.76 -43.84
N GLY A 744 47.46 -20.58 -42.84
CA GLY A 744 48.32 -21.66 -42.34
C GLY A 744 48.53 -22.78 -43.36
N HIS A 745 47.50 -23.14 -44.11
CA HIS A 745 47.58 -24.10 -45.23
C HIS A 745 48.47 -23.56 -46.36
N GLN A 746 48.36 -22.27 -46.69
CA GLN A 746 49.17 -21.66 -47.74
C GLN A 746 50.64 -21.48 -47.33
N ASN A 747 50.91 -21.06 -46.08
CA ASN A 747 52.27 -20.90 -45.56
C ASN A 747 52.32 -20.91 -44.02
N THR A 748 52.48 -22.10 -43.45
CA THR A 748 52.46 -22.32 -42.00
C THR A 748 53.55 -21.54 -41.25
N GLN A 749 54.74 -21.42 -41.82
CA GLN A 749 55.86 -20.69 -41.19
C GLN A 749 55.55 -19.20 -41.05
N ARG A 750 55.07 -18.56 -42.11
CA ARG A 750 54.76 -17.12 -42.12
C ARG A 750 53.64 -16.76 -41.13
N VAL A 751 52.61 -17.61 -41.04
CA VAL A 751 51.50 -17.40 -40.09
C VAL A 751 51.96 -17.56 -38.65
N THR A 752 52.80 -18.56 -38.36
CA THR A 752 53.36 -18.75 -37.01
C THR A 752 54.16 -17.53 -36.56
N THR A 753 54.97 -16.93 -37.45
CA THR A 753 55.69 -15.69 -37.16
C THR A 753 54.73 -14.53 -36.89
N ILE A 754 53.71 -14.32 -37.71
CA ILE A 754 52.72 -13.23 -37.52
C ILE A 754 51.99 -13.39 -36.18
N LEU A 755 51.49 -14.60 -35.88
CA LEU A 755 50.77 -14.90 -34.64
C LEU A 755 51.65 -14.66 -33.39
N SER A 756 52.92 -15.07 -33.45
CA SER A 756 53.88 -14.81 -32.37
C SER A 756 54.14 -13.31 -32.15
N HIS A 757 54.17 -12.53 -33.23
CA HIS A 757 54.45 -11.08 -33.17
C HIS A 757 53.28 -10.29 -32.56
N ILE A 758 52.04 -10.78 -32.74
CA ILE A 758 50.83 -10.20 -32.16
C ILE A 758 50.43 -10.84 -30.82
N GLY A 759 51.28 -11.71 -30.26
CA GLY A 759 51.07 -12.34 -28.95
C GLY A 759 49.92 -13.35 -28.90
N VAL A 760 49.52 -13.94 -30.04
CA VAL A 760 48.48 -14.98 -30.11
C VAL A 760 49.15 -16.35 -30.11
N GLU A 761 48.81 -17.19 -29.12
CA GLU A 761 49.30 -18.57 -29.07
C GLU A 761 48.82 -19.35 -30.30
N ASN A 762 49.76 -19.88 -31.07
CA ASN A 762 49.45 -20.77 -32.19
C ASN A 762 49.19 -22.18 -31.64
N SER A 763 47.98 -22.43 -31.16
CA SER A 763 47.52 -23.74 -30.71
C SER A 763 47.32 -24.67 -31.92
N ALA A 764 48.41 -25.09 -32.53
CA ALA A 764 48.43 -26.15 -33.54
C ALA A 764 48.57 -27.51 -32.85
N THR A 765 47.67 -27.88 -31.94
CA THR A 765 47.61 -29.25 -31.43
C THR A 765 46.73 -30.08 -32.35
N GLY A 766 47.31 -30.55 -33.46
CA GLY A 766 46.86 -31.79 -34.12
C GLY A 766 46.21 -31.71 -35.50
N ARG A 767 45.93 -30.53 -36.09
CA ARG A 767 45.40 -30.47 -37.46
C ARG A 767 46.54 -30.59 -38.48
N VAL A 768 46.71 -31.77 -39.06
CA VAL A 768 47.55 -31.96 -40.26
C VAL A 768 46.75 -31.42 -41.44
N VAL A 769 47.35 -30.52 -42.21
CA VAL A 769 46.74 -29.95 -43.41
C VAL A 769 47.12 -30.84 -44.58
N ASP A 770 46.19 -31.70 -45.01
CA ASP A 770 46.33 -32.57 -46.19
C ASP A 770 45.91 -31.83 -47.47
N GLU A 771 46.65 -32.04 -48.56
CA GLU A 771 46.37 -31.49 -49.90
C GLU A 771 45.02 -31.99 -50.47
N ALA A 772 44.46 -33.07 -49.92
CA ALA A 772 43.17 -33.61 -50.35
C ALA A 772 41.95 -32.78 -49.90
N ILE A 773 42.10 -31.86 -48.95
CA ILE A 773 41.02 -30.99 -48.45
C ILE A 773 40.95 -29.71 -49.30
N PRO A 774 39.80 -29.38 -49.93
CA PRO A 774 39.66 -28.12 -50.67
C PRO A 774 39.89 -26.90 -49.79
N ASP A 775 40.60 -25.88 -50.30
CA ASP A 775 40.90 -24.60 -49.61
C ASP A 775 39.68 -23.95 -48.94
N GLU A 776 38.50 -24.14 -49.52
CA GLU A 776 37.23 -23.59 -49.04
C GLU A 776 36.65 -24.32 -47.81
N LEU A 777 37.13 -25.53 -47.49
CA LEU A 777 36.59 -26.42 -46.44
C LEU A 777 37.59 -26.74 -45.33
N VAL A 778 38.79 -26.16 -45.35
CA VAL A 778 39.89 -26.38 -44.38
C VAL A 778 39.48 -26.04 -42.94
N ASP A 779 38.49 -25.16 -42.77
CA ASP A 779 37.95 -24.78 -41.46
C ASP A 779 36.85 -25.73 -40.95
N ALA A 780 36.28 -26.57 -41.82
CA ALA A 780 35.14 -27.43 -41.53
C ALA A 780 35.43 -28.93 -41.61
N ILE A 781 36.60 -29.34 -42.11
CA ILE A 781 37.02 -30.74 -42.25
C ILE A 781 38.36 -30.94 -41.56
N ASP A 782 38.42 -31.95 -40.70
CA ASP A 782 39.65 -32.42 -40.07
C ASP A 782 40.02 -33.82 -40.60
N GLU A 783 41.26 -34.03 -41.02
CA GLU A 783 41.78 -35.40 -41.24
C GLU A 783 42.18 -36.00 -39.89
N ILE A 784 41.60 -37.14 -39.55
CA ILE A 784 41.80 -37.82 -38.26
C ILE A 784 42.59 -39.13 -38.39
N GLY A 785 42.92 -39.54 -39.62
CA GLY A 785 43.70 -40.72 -39.98
C GLY A 785 43.73 -40.89 -41.51
N ASP A 786 44.46 -41.87 -42.03
CA ASP A 786 44.65 -42.06 -43.48
C ASP A 786 43.31 -42.16 -44.23
N ASN A 787 42.95 -41.11 -44.99
CA ASN A 787 41.69 -41.03 -45.75
C ASN A 787 40.43 -41.17 -44.85
N GLU A 788 40.56 -40.77 -43.57
CA GLU A 788 39.48 -40.60 -42.60
C GLU A 788 39.30 -39.13 -42.24
N PHE A 789 38.10 -38.62 -42.48
CA PHE A 789 37.75 -37.21 -42.31
C PHE A 789 36.64 -37.04 -41.26
N GLU A 790 36.76 -36.01 -40.42
CA GLU A 790 35.70 -35.52 -39.55
C GLU A 790 35.14 -34.21 -40.11
N LEU A 791 33.89 -34.25 -40.57
CA LEU A 791 33.19 -33.11 -41.12
C LEU A 791 32.35 -32.45 -40.02
N SER A 792 32.59 -31.17 -39.79
CA SER A 792 31.96 -30.36 -38.75
C SER A 792 30.93 -29.39 -39.32
N PHE A 793 29.70 -29.48 -38.81
CA PHE A 793 28.60 -28.61 -39.23
C PHE A 793 28.03 -27.84 -38.04
N ALA A 794 28.10 -26.51 -38.10
CA ALA A 794 27.54 -25.64 -37.08
C ALA A 794 26.01 -25.68 -37.10
N LEU A 795 25.40 -25.98 -35.95
CA LEU A 795 23.95 -26.00 -35.80
C LEU A 795 23.41 -24.64 -35.33
N THR A 796 24.29 -23.70 -34.97
CA THR A 796 23.92 -22.41 -34.35
C THR A 796 23.03 -21.53 -35.22
N SER A 797 23.04 -21.71 -36.54
CA SER A 797 22.17 -20.98 -37.47
C SER A 797 20.73 -21.49 -37.52
N LEU A 798 20.44 -22.65 -36.93
CA LEU A 798 19.09 -23.23 -36.93
C LEU A 798 18.26 -22.67 -35.79
N SER A 799 17.04 -22.20 -36.11
CA SER A 799 16.10 -21.74 -35.09
C SER A 799 15.67 -22.89 -34.17
N SER A 800 15.25 -22.55 -32.95
CA SER A 800 14.70 -23.53 -31.98
C SER A 800 13.60 -24.40 -32.60
N LEU A 801 12.73 -23.78 -33.42
CA LEU A 801 11.65 -24.47 -34.10
C LEU A 801 12.13 -25.45 -35.17
N GLN A 802 13.15 -25.08 -35.96
CA GLN A 802 13.77 -25.97 -36.94
C GLN A 802 14.47 -27.15 -36.27
N ARG A 803 15.13 -26.91 -35.13
CA ARG A 803 15.79 -27.96 -34.33
C ARG A 803 14.76 -28.95 -33.78
N GLN A 804 13.68 -28.45 -33.19
CA GLN A 804 12.56 -29.25 -32.71
C GLN A 804 11.94 -30.10 -33.83
N ALA A 805 11.61 -29.50 -34.98
CA ALA A 805 11.00 -30.22 -36.11
C ALA A 805 11.87 -31.35 -36.69
N ARG A 806 13.18 -31.23 -36.54
CA ARG A 806 14.15 -32.20 -37.06
C ARG A 806 14.60 -33.21 -36.02
N GLY A 807 14.37 -32.96 -34.72
CA GLY A 807 14.89 -33.80 -33.64
C GLY A 807 16.37 -33.59 -33.39
N ILE A 808 16.80 -32.32 -33.39
CA ILE A 808 18.12 -31.88 -32.96
C ILE A 808 17.97 -31.33 -31.54
N HIS A 809 18.78 -31.78 -30.59
CA HIS A 809 18.72 -31.28 -29.22
C HIS A 809 19.16 -29.80 -29.17
N ASN A 810 18.59 -29.04 -28.23
CA ASN A 810 18.91 -27.62 -28.07
C ASN A 810 20.35 -27.39 -27.58
N ASP A 811 20.93 -28.38 -26.89
CA ASP A 811 22.31 -28.31 -26.38
C ASP A 811 23.36 -28.69 -27.43
N SER A 812 22.95 -29.40 -28.49
CA SER A 812 23.85 -29.74 -29.60
C SER A 812 24.31 -28.48 -30.33
N ARG A 813 25.63 -28.23 -30.30
CA ARG A 813 26.25 -27.05 -30.93
C ARG A 813 26.75 -27.38 -32.33
N MET A 814 27.28 -28.59 -32.50
CA MET A 814 27.86 -29.08 -33.74
C MET A 814 27.29 -30.46 -34.08
N LEU A 815 27.14 -30.72 -35.37
CA LEU A 815 26.98 -32.06 -35.93
C LEU A 815 28.34 -32.49 -36.48
N LEU A 816 28.79 -33.66 -36.06
CA LEU A 816 30.02 -34.28 -36.50
C LEU A 816 29.69 -35.51 -37.35
N VAL A 817 30.25 -35.56 -38.56
CA VAL A 817 30.14 -36.70 -39.45
C VAL A 817 31.54 -37.22 -39.72
N ARG A 818 31.88 -38.40 -39.19
CA ARG A 818 33.13 -39.06 -39.55
C ARG A 818 32.92 -39.92 -40.77
N LEU A 819 33.84 -39.82 -41.72
CA LEU A 819 33.79 -40.45 -43.02
C LEU A 819 35.15 -41.08 -43.29
N SER A 820 35.19 -42.39 -43.50
CA SER A 820 36.37 -43.09 -43.99
C SER A 820 36.12 -43.49 -45.44
N LEU A 821 36.96 -42.96 -46.33
CA LEU A 821 36.91 -43.23 -47.78
C LEU A 821 37.97 -44.28 -48.19
N GLN A 822 38.69 -44.85 -47.22
CA GLN A 822 39.65 -45.91 -47.45
C GLN A 822 38.92 -47.20 -47.86
N GLY A 823 38.99 -47.57 -49.14
CA GLY A 823 38.27 -48.73 -49.67
C GLY A 823 36.77 -48.43 -49.89
N ASP A 824 35.90 -49.20 -49.23
CA ASP A 824 34.46 -48.94 -49.31
C ASP A 824 34.03 -47.83 -48.34
N PRO A 825 33.29 -46.81 -48.80
CA PRO A 825 33.01 -45.63 -47.99
C PRO A 825 32.21 -46.01 -46.75
N GLN A 826 32.59 -45.48 -45.59
CA GLN A 826 31.92 -45.79 -44.32
C GLN A 826 31.74 -44.52 -43.48
N PHE A 827 30.66 -44.41 -42.70
CA PHE A 827 30.36 -43.17 -41.98
C PHE A 827 29.76 -43.36 -40.57
N CYS A 828 29.98 -42.40 -39.68
CA CYS A 828 29.24 -42.26 -38.43
C CYS A 828 28.80 -40.83 -38.17
N ILE A 829 27.73 -40.65 -37.39
CA ILE A 829 27.08 -39.36 -37.14
C ILE A 829 26.88 -39.19 -35.65
N HIS A 830 27.30 -38.05 -35.09
CA HIS A 830 27.09 -37.70 -33.70
C HIS A 830 26.96 -36.18 -33.51
N PHE A 831 26.44 -35.77 -32.35
CA PHE A 831 26.37 -34.37 -31.95
C PHE A 831 27.45 -34.09 -30.90
N SER A 832 27.97 -32.87 -30.88
CA SER A 832 28.86 -32.37 -29.81
C SER A 832 28.12 -31.31 -28.98
N PRO A 833 28.19 -31.36 -27.63
CA PRO A 833 29.15 -32.11 -26.79
C PRO A 833 28.66 -33.47 -26.26
N ASP A 834 27.60 -34.07 -26.82
CA ASP A 834 26.94 -35.30 -26.32
C ASP A 834 27.79 -36.59 -26.39
N ASP A 835 29.12 -36.48 -26.49
CA ASP A 835 30.07 -37.56 -26.74
C ASP A 835 30.55 -38.19 -25.41
N GLU A 836 29.73 -39.05 -24.81
CA GLU A 836 30.09 -39.86 -23.62
C GLU A 836 31.07 -41.02 -23.91
N GLY A 837 31.90 -40.96 -24.96
CA GLY A 837 32.88 -42.02 -25.18
C GLY A 837 33.85 -41.75 -26.31
N ARG A 838 34.99 -41.14 -25.97
CA ARG A 838 36.06 -40.75 -26.92
C ARG A 838 36.70 -41.90 -27.74
N ASP A 839 36.38 -43.17 -27.49
CA ASP A 839 37.15 -44.31 -28.03
C ASP A 839 36.36 -45.41 -28.76
N ARG A 840 35.05 -45.25 -29.08
CA ARG A 840 34.27 -46.34 -29.74
C ARG A 840 33.33 -45.86 -30.85
N HIS A 841 33.89 -45.38 -31.96
CA HIS A 841 33.11 -45.15 -33.18
C HIS A 841 32.89 -46.47 -33.93
N LYS A 842 31.64 -46.72 -34.34
CA LYS A 842 31.30 -47.82 -35.22
C LYS A 842 30.74 -47.24 -36.52
N TYR A 843 31.38 -47.56 -37.64
CA TYR A 843 31.02 -47.01 -38.95
C TYR A 843 29.92 -47.83 -39.64
N TRP A 844 29.03 -47.14 -40.37
CA TRP A 844 28.06 -47.77 -41.26
C TRP A 844 28.66 -47.96 -42.64
N ARG A 845 28.52 -49.16 -43.22
CA ARG A 845 29.03 -49.52 -44.56
C ARG A 845 27.90 -49.60 -45.58
N PRO A 846 27.71 -48.62 -46.49
CA PRO A 846 26.57 -48.55 -47.39
C PRO A 846 26.51 -49.64 -48.46
N LYS A 847 27.64 -50.23 -48.86
CA LYS A 847 27.70 -51.29 -49.88
C LYS A 847 27.33 -52.68 -49.32
N ASP A 848 27.81 -52.99 -48.11
CA ASP A 848 27.63 -54.31 -47.48
C ASP A 848 26.41 -54.41 -46.56
N SER A 849 25.83 -53.27 -46.17
CA SER A 849 24.73 -53.22 -45.21
C SER A 849 23.40 -52.87 -45.88
N GLN A 850 22.30 -53.31 -45.27
CA GLN A 850 20.96 -52.78 -45.57
C GLN A 850 20.89 -51.28 -45.25
N GLU A 851 19.77 -50.61 -45.54
CA GLU A 851 19.65 -49.19 -45.20
C GLU A 851 19.71 -49.01 -43.66
N PRO A 852 20.39 -47.96 -43.13
CA PRO A 852 20.50 -47.72 -41.69
C PRO A 852 19.14 -47.80 -40.99
N ALA A 853 19.05 -48.69 -40.01
CA ALA A 853 17.87 -48.86 -39.15
C ALA A 853 18.12 -48.35 -37.72
N THR A 854 19.38 -48.16 -37.33
CA THR A 854 19.83 -47.62 -36.02
C THR A 854 20.96 -46.62 -36.25
N THR A 855 21.38 -45.90 -35.21
CA THR A 855 22.63 -45.13 -35.24
C THR A 855 23.83 -46.06 -35.38
N SER A 856 24.88 -45.56 -36.03
CA SER A 856 26.13 -46.30 -36.23
C SER A 856 27.07 -46.15 -35.03
N CYS A 857 27.05 -45.00 -34.34
CA CYS A 857 27.83 -44.73 -33.12
C CYS A 857 27.03 -45.01 -31.82
N THR A 858 27.64 -44.79 -30.65
CA THR A 858 27.03 -44.88 -29.30
C THR A 858 25.97 -43.82 -29.02
N THR A 859 25.78 -42.85 -29.92
CA THR A 859 24.78 -41.79 -29.77
C THR A 859 23.35 -42.33 -29.89
N LYS A 860 22.46 -41.82 -29.01
CA LYS A 860 21.03 -42.12 -29.08
C LYS A 860 20.47 -41.68 -30.45
N PRO A 861 19.67 -42.51 -31.13
CA PRO A 861 19.13 -42.16 -32.43
C PRO A 861 18.11 -41.02 -32.30
N THR A 862 18.23 -40.02 -33.17
CA THR A 862 17.25 -38.94 -33.28
C THR A 862 16.62 -38.96 -34.66
N LEU A 863 15.51 -38.22 -34.84
CA LEU A 863 14.89 -38.09 -36.15
C LEU A 863 15.88 -37.56 -37.20
N PHE A 864 16.73 -36.60 -36.83
CA PHE A 864 17.70 -36.00 -37.74
C PHE A 864 18.83 -36.95 -38.08
N THR A 865 19.41 -37.66 -37.11
CA THR A 865 20.52 -38.60 -37.40
C THR A 865 20.04 -39.81 -38.20
N TYR A 866 18.79 -40.26 -37.99
CA TYR A 866 18.15 -41.27 -38.82
C TYR A 866 17.92 -40.79 -40.26
N TYR A 867 17.39 -39.56 -40.41
CA TYR A 867 17.19 -38.93 -41.73
C TYR A 867 18.50 -38.76 -42.48
N LEU A 868 19.51 -38.19 -41.83
CA LEU A 868 20.83 -37.94 -42.42
C LEU A 868 21.54 -39.25 -42.78
N GLY A 869 21.55 -40.22 -41.87
CA GLY A 869 22.20 -41.52 -42.11
C GLY A 869 21.61 -42.25 -43.31
N ARG A 870 20.30 -42.18 -43.53
CA ARG A 870 19.69 -42.77 -44.73
C ARG A 870 20.02 -42.03 -46.01
N ASN A 871 20.02 -40.70 -46.00
CA ASN A 871 20.44 -39.93 -47.17
C ASN A 871 21.92 -40.21 -47.51
N LEU A 872 22.80 -40.26 -46.50
CA LEU A 872 24.21 -40.61 -46.68
C LEU A 872 24.41 -42.03 -47.20
N HIS A 873 23.63 -43.01 -46.72
CA HIS A 873 23.66 -44.37 -47.25
C HIS A 873 23.41 -44.39 -48.76
N TYR A 874 22.37 -43.71 -49.24
CA TYR A 874 22.07 -43.67 -50.68
C TYR A 874 23.10 -42.86 -51.48
N LEU A 875 23.59 -41.76 -50.93
CA LEU A 875 24.65 -40.94 -51.55
C LEU A 875 25.92 -41.77 -51.77
N LEU A 876 26.42 -42.41 -50.72
CA LEU A 876 27.70 -43.14 -50.74
C LEU A 876 27.61 -44.51 -51.44
N ARG A 877 26.42 -45.13 -51.48
CA ARG A 877 26.20 -46.39 -52.22
C ARG A 877 26.37 -46.22 -53.73
N SER A 878 26.20 -45.01 -54.26
CA SER A 878 26.42 -44.69 -55.68
C SER A 878 27.90 -44.69 -56.11
N GLY A 879 28.84 -44.76 -55.15
CA GLY A 879 30.24 -45.10 -55.38
C GLY A 879 31.21 -43.98 -55.76
N ASN A 880 30.75 -42.81 -56.23
CA ASN A 880 31.62 -41.75 -56.77
C ASN A 880 31.31 -40.34 -56.22
N SER A 881 31.25 -40.16 -54.90
CA SER A 881 31.05 -38.82 -54.31
C SER A 881 32.38 -38.26 -53.81
N SER A 882 32.80 -37.09 -54.31
CA SER A 882 33.95 -36.36 -53.74
C SER A 882 33.64 -35.84 -52.34
N LEU A 883 34.67 -35.58 -51.53
CA LEU A 883 34.52 -35.02 -50.18
C LEU A 883 33.71 -33.71 -50.19
N GLN A 884 33.94 -32.83 -51.17
CA GLN A 884 33.14 -31.62 -51.38
C GLN A 884 31.66 -31.92 -51.66
N THR A 885 31.35 -32.91 -52.50
CA THR A 885 29.97 -33.29 -52.83
C THR A 885 29.24 -33.82 -51.59
N ILE A 886 29.95 -34.61 -50.78
CA ILE A 886 29.44 -35.15 -49.51
C ILE A 886 29.17 -34.01 -48.52
N TYR A 887 30.15 -33.11 -48.32
CA TYR A 887 30.00 -31.94 -47.46
C TYR A 887 28.81 -31.06 -47.87
N ASN A 888 28.73 -30.68 -49.15
CA ASN A 888 27.64 -29.84 -49.67
C ASN A 888 26.27 -30.50 -49.52
N SER A 889 26.20 -31.82 -49.72
CA SER A 889 24.96 -32.58 -49.53
C SER A 889 24.52 -32.61 -48.07
N ILE A 890 25.45 -32.84 -47.13
CA ILE A 890 25.16 -32.80 -45.69
C ILE A 890 24.77 -31.39 -45.28
N GLN A 891 25.52 -30.37 -45.69
CA GLN A 891 25.25 -28.96 -45.40
C GLN A 891 23.85 -28.55 -45.89
N THR A 892 23.44 -29.02 -47.07
CA THR A 892 22.08 -28.80 -47.59
C THR A 892 21.04 -29.47 -46.70
N LEU A 893 21.25 -30.72 -46.28
CA LEU A 893 20.34 -31.42 -45.35
C LEU A 893 20.29 -30.78 -43.95
N VAL A 894 21.38 -30.15 -43.51
CA VAL A 894 21.49 -29.41 -42.25
C VAL A 894 20.80 -28.06 -42.32
N THR A 895 20.88 -27.34 -43.45
CA THR A 895 20.39 -25.95 -43.52
C THR A 895 19.02 -25.81 -44.18
N ALA A 896 18.78 -26.51 -45.29
CA ALA A 896 17.54 -26.39 -46.05
C ALA A 896 16.36 -27.12 -45.39
N GLN A 897 15.14 -26.75 -45.77
CA GLN A 897 13.93 -27.47 -45.36
C GLN A 897 13.96 -28.91 -45.92
N PRO A 898 13.53 -29.92 -45.13
CA PRO A 898 13.40 -31.29 -45.62
C PRO A 898 12.55 -31.41 -46.90
N THR A 899 13.19 -31.89 -47.97
CA THR A 899 12.58 -32.16 -49.28
C THR A 899 12.81 -33.59 -49.75
N ALA A 900 13.31 -34.47 -48.88
CA ALA A 900 13.54 -35.88 -49.19
C ALA A 900 12.81 -36.79 -48.22
N CYS A 901 12.50 -38.00 -48.68
CA CYS A 901 11.83 -38.99 -47.86
C CYS A 901 12.73 -39.48 -46.72
N LEU A 902 12.17 -39.52 -45.51
CA LEU A 902 12.81 -40.05 -44.31
C LEU A 902 13.36 -41.49 -44.44
N VAL A 903 12.83 -42.27 -45.39
CA VAL A 903 13.11 -43.71 -45.51
C VAL A 903 13.93 -44.05 -46.74
N CYS A 904 13.55 -43.53 -47.91
CA CYS A 904 14.16 -43.89 -49.19
C CYS A 904 14.96 -42.75 -49.83
N ALA A 905 15.09 -41.60 -49.17
CA ALA A 905 15.77 -40.40 -49.66
C ALA A 905 15.25 -39.85 -51.01
N SER A 906 14.16 -40.39 -51.56
CA SER A 906 13.54 -39.85 -52.78
C SER A 906 12.97 -38.45 -52.52
N LYS A 907 13.07 -37.55 -53.50
CA LYS A 907 12.54 -36.19 -53.41
C LYS A 907 11.04 -36.20 -53.13
N VAL A 908 10.63 -35.29 -52.26
CA VAL A 908 9.26 -34.97 -51.86
C VAL A 908 9.02 -33.57 -52.42
N GLY A 909 8.06 -33.42 -53.34
CA GLY A 909 7.85 -32.20 -54.13
C GLY A 909 7.34 -30.97 -53.36
N THR A 910 7.51 -30.92 -52.05
CA THR A 910 7.14 -29.80 -51.18
C THR A 910 8.14 -29.68 -50.05
N ASN A 911 8.35 -28.46 -49.57
CA ASN A 911 9.17 -28.22 -48.39
C ASN A 911 8.40 -28.58 -47.12
N LEU A 912 9.02 -29.33 -46.22
CA LEU A 912 8.43 -29.72 -44.95
C LEU A 912 9.23 -29.14 -43.78
N TRP A 913 8.61 -28.98 -42.62
CA TRP A 913 9.35 -28.66 -41.38
C TRP A 913 9.99 -29.92 -40.80
N LYS A 914 9.21 -31.00 -40.75
CA LYS A 914 9.62 -32.32 -40.25
C LYS A 914 9.82 -33.31 -41.40
N PRO A 915 10.95 -34.04 -41.46
CA PRO A 915 11.11 -35.14 -42.42
C PRO A 915 9.98 -36.16 -42.34
N ALA A 916 9.40 -36.51 -43.49
CA ALA A 916 8.27 -37.43 -43.57
C ALA A 916 8.51 -38.59 -44.55
N THR A 917 7.66 -39.62 -44.47
CA THR A 917 7.66 -40.71 -45.44
C THR A 917 6.95 -40.29 -46.73
N CYS A 918 7.37 -40.77 -47.90
CA CYS A 918 6.77 -40.38 -49.19
C CYS A 918 5.60 -41.27 -49.64
N SER A 919 5.42 -42.43 -49.00
CA SER A 919 4.42 -43.42 -49.42
C SER A 919 4.02 -44.35 -48.29
N LYS A 920 2.89 -45.06 -48.45
CA LYS A 920 2.44 -46.11 -47.52
C LYS A 920 3.50 -47.21 -47.32
N LYS A 921 4.26 -47.56 -48.37
CA LYS A 921 5.37 -48.52 -48.29
C LYS A 921 6.50 -48.01 -47.38
N CYS A 922 6.86 -46.73 -47.51
CA CYS A 922 7.86 -46.10 -46.65
C CYS A 922 7.36 -45.96 -45.21
N SER A 923 6.08 -45.60 -45.00
CA SER A 923 5.46 -45.57 -43.66
C SER A 923 5.51 -46.95 -42.98
N LYS A 924 5.22 -48.04 -43.70
CA LYS A 924 5.37 -49.41 -43.19
C LYS A 924 6.83 -49.75 -42.84
N LYS A 925 7.80 -49.38 -43.69
CA LYS A 925 9.23 -49.55 -43.39
C LYS A 925 9.65 -48.76 -42.14
N PHE A 926 9.13 -47.55 -41.96
CA PHE A 926 9.47 -46.68 -40.83
C PHE A 926 9.01 -47.23 -39.47
N ARG A 927 8.03 -48.14 -39.43
CA ARG A 927 7.64 -48.87 -38.20
C ARG A 927 8.79 -49.68 -37.58
N LYS A 928 9.84 -50.00 -38.34
CA LYS A 928 11.02 -50.71 -37.85
C LYS A 928 12.10 -49.79 -37.28
N ALA A 929 11.90 -48.47 -37.32
CA ALA A 929 12.85 -47.51 -36.76
C ALA A 929 12.87 -47.57 -35.21
N PRO A 930 13.93 -47.07 -34.56
CA PRO A 930 14.03 -47.00 -33.10
C PRO A 930 12.87 -46.19 -32.51
N LEU A 931 12.53 -46.44 -31.25
CA LEU A 931 11.40 -45.79 -30.59
C LEU A 931 11.57 -44.28 -30.52
N GLU A 932 12.80 -43.82 -30.29
CA GLU A 932 13.19 -42.42 -30.21
C GLU A 932 12.91 -41.68 -31.52
N VAL A 933 13.01 -42.39 -32.65
CA VAL A 933 12.76 -41.85 -33.99
C VAL A 933 11.26 -41.90 -34.31
N ARG A 934 10.58 -43.00 -33.98
CA ARG A 934 9.14 -43.17 -34.24
C ARG A 934 8.29 -42.21 -33.41
N LEU A 935 8.67 -42.02 -32.15
CA LEU A 935 7.95 -41.21 -31.16
C LEU A 935 8.51 -39.79 -31.06
N HIS A 936 9.15 -39.30 -32.12
CA HIS A 936 9.76 -37.97 -32.15
C HIS A 936 8.80 -36.86 -31.66
N ASN A 937 7.54 -36.85 -32.12
CA ASN A 937 6.57 -35.83 -31.72
C ASN A 937 6.32 -35.85 -30.20
N LEU A 938 6.31 -37.04 -29.56
CA LEU A 938 6.19 -37.19 -28.11
C LEU A 938 7.42 -36.64 -27.37
N LEU A 939 8.60 -36.91 -27.90
CA LEU A 939 9.85 -36.47 -27.28
C LEU A 939 10.08 -34.97 -27.40
N VAL A 940 9.54 -34.33 -28.45
CA VAL A 940 9.63 -32.88 -28.64
C VAL A 940 8.57 -32.13 -27.84
N ASP A 941 7.32 -32.56 -27.93
CA ASP A 941 6.20 -31.90 -27.26
C ASP A 941 5.13 -32.90 -26.79
N PRO A 942 5.20 -33.32 -25.52
CA PRO A 942 4.20 -34.21 -24.93
C PRO A 942 2.79 -33.63 -24.93
N ALA A 943 2.60 -32.31 -24.84
CA ALA A 943 1.26 -31.71 -24.81
C ALA A 943 0.58 -31.83 -26.18
N ALA A 944 1.35 -31.75 -27.27
CA ALA A 944 0.85 -32.01 -28.62
C ALA A 944 0.39 -33.47 -28.78
N ILE A 945 1.05 -34.42 -28.10
CA ILE A 945 0.61 -35.83 -28.09
C ILE A 945 -0.58 -36.06 -27.15
N ASP A 946 -0.65 -35.35 -26.02
CA ASP A 946 -1.85 -35.36 -25.15
C ASP A 946 -3.09 -34.95 -25.94
N LEU A 947 -2.97 -33.94 -26.81
CA LEU A 947 -4.04 -33.54 -27.71
C LEU A 947 -4.48 -34.67 -28.66
N LEU A 948 -3.52 -35.36 -29.29
CA LEU A 948 -3.82 -36.48 -30.19
C LEU A 948 -4.41 -37.68 -29.44
N LEU A 949 -3.92 -37.98 -28.24
CA LEU A 949 -4.45 -39.04 -27.39
C LEU A 949 -5.85 -38.72 -26.88
N THR A 950 -6.12 -37.48 -26.49
CA THR A 950 -7.46 -36.99 -26.12
C THR A 950 -8.44 -37.18 -27.28
N SER A 951 -8.01 -36.88 -28.50
CA SER A 951 -8.81 -37.08 -29.72
C SER A 951 -9.09 -38.57 -29.99
N ILE A 952 -8.08 -39.44 -29.83
CA ILE A 952 -8.21 -40.90 -30.01
C ILE A 952 -9.09 -41.50 -28.91
N TYR A 953 -8.95 -41.04 -27.67
CA TYR A 953 -9.76 -41.46 -26.53
C TYR A 953 -11.25 -41.16 -26.77
N ALA A 954 -11.57 -39.95 -27.23
CA ALA A 954 -12.92 -39.59 -27.64
C ALA A 954 -13.42 -40.43 -28.82
N ALA A 955 -12.56 -40.70 -29.82
CA ALA A 955 -12.89 -41.54 -30.97
C ALA A 955 -13.16 -43.01 -30.60
N ALA A 956 -12.50 -43.54 -29.57
CA ALA A 956 -12.72 -44.88 -29.07
C ALA A 956 -14.11 -45.05 -28.44
N SER A 957 -14.60 -44.00 -27.76
CA SER A 957 -15.92 -43.96 -27.11
C SER A 957 -17.07 -43.59 -28.06
N ASP A 958 -16.76 -43.17 -29.28
CA ASP A 958 -17.76 -42.76 -30.28
C ASP A 958 -18.53 -43.98 -30.82
N THR A 959 -19.87 -43.90 -30.83
CA THR A 959 -20.76 -45.00 -31.25
C THR A 959 -21.14 -44.94 -32.73
N SER A 960 -20.65 -43.97 -33.49
CA SER A 960 -20.97 -43.87 -34.92
C SER A 960 -20.37 -45.03 -35.73
N THR A 961 -20.97 -45.32 -36.88
CA THR A 961 -20.52 -46.34 -37.82
C THR A 961 -19.29 -45.92 -38.63
N LEU A 962 -18.85 -44.66 -38.49
CA LEU A 962 -17.65 -44.15 -39.14
C LEU A 962 -16.41 -44.72 -38.42
N ASP A 963 -15.50 -45.34 -39.17
CA ASP A 963 -14.21 -45.76 -38.63
C ASP A 963 -13.31 -44.53 -38.41
N LEU A 964 -13.29 -44.02 -37.18
CA LEU A 964 -12.50 -42.86 -36.76
C LEU A 964 -11.04 -43.21 -36.44
N LEU A 965 -10.70 -44.49 -36.31
CA LEU A 965 -9.35 -44.96 -35.95
C LEU A 965 -8.82 -46.01 -36.95
N PRO A 966 -8.80 -45.69 -38.26
CA PRO A 966 -8.53 -46.69 -39.30
C PRO A 966 -7.12 -47.25 -39.18
N GLY A 967 -7.05 -48.57 -39.06
CA GLY A 967 -5.81 -49.33 -38.95
C GLY A 967 -5.08 -49.18 -37.61
N CYS A 968 -5.79 -48.79 -36.54
CA CYS A 968 -5.29 -48.83 -35.17
C CYS A 968 -4.95 -50.28 -34.78
N PRO A 969 -3.75 -50.56 -34.22
CA PRO A 969 -3.35 -51.91 -33.83
C PRO A 969 -4.06 -52.40 -32.56
N VAL A 970 -4.58 -51.49 -31.75
CA VAL A 970 -5.31 -51.81 -30.51
C VAL A 970 -6.81 -51.87 -30.81
N PRO A 971 -7.53 -52.93 -30.41
CA PRO A 971 -8.99 -53.00 -30.59
C PRO A 971 -9.72 -51.81 -29.98
N LYS A 972 -10.70 -51.23 -30.69
CA LYS A 972 -11.40 -49.98 -30.31
C LYS A 972 -11.88 -49.99 -28.85
N ASN A 973 -12.45 -51.10 -28.39
CA ASN A 973 -12.96 -51.27 -27.02
C ASN A 973 -11.86 -51.32 -25.93
N LYS A 974 -10.59 -51.50 -26.30
CA LYS A 974 -9.44 -51.49 -25.38
C LYS A 974 -8.65 -50.18 -25.40
N VAL A 975 -8.83 -49.34 -26.43
CA VAL A 975 -8.02 -48.13 -26.63
C VAL A 975 -8.07 -47.21 -25.41
N ALA A 976 -9.25 -46.89 -24.88
CA ALA A 976 -9.41 -46.03 -23.71
C ALA A 976 -8.65 -46.59 -22.48
N ALA A 977 -8.83 -47.87 -22.17
CA ALA A 977 -8.15 -48.54 -21.07
C ALA A 977 -6.62 -48.56 -21.22
N VAL A 978 -6.10 -48.73 -22.44
CA VAL A 978 -4.66 -48.66 -22.71
C VAL A 978 -4.14 -47.24 -22.48
N ILE A 979 -4.85 -46.21 -22.96
CA ILE A 979 -4.44 -44.81 -22.77
C ILE A 979 -4.44 -44.42 -21.29
N ASP A 980 -5.45 -44.81 -20.51
CA ASP A 980 -5.56 -44.47 -19.07
C ASP A 980 -4.43 -45.03 -18.20
N THR A 981 -3.68 -45.98 -18.74
CA THR A 981 -2.55 -46.59 -18.05
C THR A 981 -1.21 -45.93 -18.40
N LEU A 982 -1.18 -45.00 -19.35
CA LEU A 982 0.01 -44.20 -19.63
C LEU A 982 0.30 -43.26 -18.45
N PRO A 983 1.57 -43.12 -18.01
CA PRO A 983 1.95 -42.06 -17.08
C PRO A 983 1.82 -40.68 -17.75
N ALA A 984 2.02 -39.61 -16.98
CA ALA A 984 2.15 -38.27 -17.53
C ALA A 984 3.22 -38.25 -18.65
N LEU A 985 2.86 -37.78 -19.84
CA LEU A 985 3.67 -37.97 -21.05
C LEU A 985 5.07 -37.32 -20.98
N ALA A 986 5.22 -36.26 -20.18
CA ALA A 986 6.51 -35.62 -19.93
C ALA A 986 7.56 -36.57 -19.33
N THR A 987 7.13 -37.62 -18.62
CA THR A 987 8.03 -38.64 -18.06
C THR A 987 8.82 -39.41 -19.14
N PHE A 988 8.30 -39.47 -20.37
CA PHE A 988 8.98 -40.12 -21.48
C PHE A 988 10.13 -39.30 -22.05
N GLN A 989 10.11 -37.97 -21.91
CA GLN A 989 11.19 -37.11 -22.41
C GLN A 989 12.49 -37.28 -21.61
N THR A 990 12.36 -37.56 -20.31
CA THR A 990 13.49 -37.69 -19.37
C THR A 990 13.87 -39.14 -19.10
N ALA A 991 13.16 -40.10 -19.69
CA ALA A 991 13.43 -41.52 -19.49
C ALA A 991 14.81 -41.92 -20.04
N SER A 992 15.64 -42.56 -19.22
CA SER A 992 16.94 -43.10 -19.63
C SER A 992 16.78 -44.20 -20.70
N ASN A 993 15.74 -45.03 -20.56
CA ASN A 993 15.33 -46.06 -21.52
C ASN A 993 13.83 -45.94 -21.83
N LEU A 994 13.52 -45.41 -23.01
CA LEU A 994 12.14 -45.16 -23.45
C LEU A 994 11.32 -46.44 -23.59
N LYS A 995 11.94 -47.55 -24.00
CA LYS A 995 11.26 -48.84 -24.17
C LYS A 995 10.74 -49.36 -22.83
N ILE A 996 11.59 -49.36 -21.80
CA ILE A 996 11.19 -49.81 -20.45
C ILE A 996 10.09 -48.91 -19.89
N ALA A 997 10.22 -47.60 -20.06
CA ALA A 997 9.22 -46.62 -19.60
C ALA A 997 7.84 -46.85 -20.23
N ILE A 998 7.78 -47.16 -21.53
CA ILE A 998 6.52 -47.44 -22.23
C ILE A 998 5.96 -48.81 -21.84
N GLN A 999 6.83 -49.82 -21.66
CA GLN A 999 6.39 -51.18 -21.38
C GLN A 999 5.69 -51.28 -20.00
N GLY A 1000 6.19 -50.59 -18.98
CA GLY A 1000 5.65 -50.70 -17.63
C GLY A 1000 5.68 -52.14 -17.09
N THR A 1001 4.93 -52.41 -16.02
CA THR A 1001 4.93 -53.72 -15.31
C THR A 1001 3.59 -54.44 -15.30
N ASP A 1002 2.57 -53.87 -15.94
CA ASP A 1002 1.16 -54.31 -15.86
C ASP A 1002 0.65 -55.08 -17.08
N GLY A 1003 1.57 -55.55 -17.94
CA GLY A 1003 1.24 -56.42 -19.08
C GLY A 1003 0.64 -55.70 -20.30
N LEU A 1004 0.31 -54.41 -20.23
CA LEU A 1004 -0.23 -53.61 -21.34
C LEU A 1004 0.87 -52.91 -22.17
N GLY A 1005 2.14 -53.17 -21.88
CA GLY A 1005 3.28 -52.50 -22.50
C GLY A 1005 3.33 -52.58 -24.02
N LYS A 1006 2.96 -53.74 -24.59
CA LYS A 1006 2.93 -53.93 -26.04
C LYS A 1006 1.86 -53.09 -26.71
N ASP A 1007 0.66 -53.03 -26.11
CA ASP A 1007 -0.47 -52.24 -26.61
C ASP A 1007 -0.15 -50.74 -26.56
N ARG A 1008 0.51 -50.25 -25.50
CA ARG A 1008 1.01 -48.87 -25.40
C ARG A 1008 2.01 -48.53 -26.49
N GLU A 1009 3.02 -49.39 -26.67
CA GLU A 1009 4.05 -49.18 -27.70
C GLU A 1009 3.43 -49.12 -29.09
N ASP A 1010 2.54 -50.06 -29.41
CA ASP A 1010 1.88 -50.16 -30.69
C ASP A 1010 0.93 -48.97 -30.93
N LEU A 1011 0.18 -48.55 -29.92
CA LEU A 1011 -0.71 -47.40 -30.01
C LEU A 1011 0.07 -46.09 -30.23
N LEU A 1012 1.07 -45.79 -29.40
CA LEU A 1012 1.88 -44.58 -29.52
C LEU A 1012 2.64 -44.53 -30.84
N SER A 1013 3.17 -45.67 -31.27
CA SER A 1013 3.84 -45.80 -32.56
C SER A 1013 2.88 -45.60 -33.72
N TRP A 1014 1.70 -46.22 -33.68
CA TRP A 1014 0.68 -46.03 -34.70
C TRP A 1014 0.25 -44.56 -34.77
N LEU A 1015 -0.03 -43.93 -33.64
CA LEU A 1015 -0.42 -42.52 -33.53
C LEU A 1015 0.60 -41.61 -34.24
N CYS A 1016 1.88 -41.71 -33.87
CA CYS A 1016 2.95 -40.86 -34.41
C CYS A 1016 3.26 -41.15 -35.89
N LEU A 1017 2.94 -42.34 -36.38
CA LEU A 1017 3.15 -42.74 -37.77
C LEU A 1017 1.96 -42.46 -38.69
N LYS A 1018 0.75 -42.48 -38.11
CA LYS A 1018 -0.49 -42.12 -38.78
C LYS A 1018 -0.59 -40.60 -38.91
N PHE A 1019 -0.29 -39.87 -37.84
CA PHE A 1019 -0.11 -38.41 -37.90
C PHE A 1019 1.28 -38.06 -38.45
N ARG A 1020 1.36 -37.85 -39.77
CA ARG A 1020 2.61 -37.53 -40.48
C ARG A 1020 2.99 -36.05 -40.46
N GLY A 1021 2.14 -35.21 -39.87
CA GLY A 1021 2.41 -33.78 -39.70
C GLY A 1021 3.34 -33.48 -38.54
N PHE A 1022 3.50 -32.18 -38.28
CA PHE A 1022 4.24 -31.65 -37.15
C PHE A 1022 3.40 -30.59 -36.44
N ILE A 1023 3.05 -30.87 -35.19
CA ILE A 1023 2.24 -30.02 -34.32
C ILE A 1023 2.97 -29.80 -33.00
N LEU A 1024 2.92 -28.57 -32.51
CA LEU A 1024 3.54 -28.13 -31.26
C LEU A 1024 2.62 -27.19 -30.50
N SER A 1025 2.81 -27.05 -29.22
CA SER A 1025 2.23 -26.04 -28.37
C SER A 1025 2.69 -24.67 -28.85
N ALA A 1026 1.73 -23.75 -29.04
CA ALA A 1026 2.02 -22.42 -29.55
C ALA A 1026 2.83 -21.61 -28.52
N GLN A 1027 4.04 -21.21 -28.92
CA GLN A 1027 4.86 -20.26 -28.18
C GLN A 1027 4.18 -18.88 -28.16
N SER A 1028 4.50 -18.04 -27.17
CA SER A 1028 3.79 -16.78 -26.93
C SER A 1028 3.73 -15.83 -28.14
N SER A 1029 4.74 -15.86 -29.02
CA SER A 1029 4.78 -15.08 -30.27
C SER A 1029 3.83 -15.59 -31.37
N PHE A 1030 3.42 -16.86 -31.31
CA PHE A 1030 2.54 -17.50 -32.29
C PHE A 1030 1.12 -17.74 -31.76
N ARG A 1031 0.84 -17.33 -30.52
CA ARG A 1031 -0.51 -17.41 -29.95
C ARG A 1031 -1.39 -16.33 -30.56
N VAL A 1032 -2.62 -16.70 -30.89
CA VAL A 1032 -3.67 -15.78 -31.31
C VAL A 1032 -4.04 -14.89 -30.11
N PRO A 1033 -3.76 -13.57 -30.15
CA PRO A 1033 -3.89 -12.70 -28.97
C PRO A 1033 -5.33 -12.55 -28.47
N SER A 1034 -6.32 -12.71 -29.34
CA SER A 1034 -7.74 -12.65 -28.98
C SER A 1034 -8.23 -13.86 -28.17
N MET A 1035 -7.40 -14.88 -27.98
CA MET A 1035 -7.73 -16.09 -27.22
C MET A 1035 -6.71 -16.39 -26.10
N PRO A 1036 -6.52 -15.47 -25.13
CA PRO A 1036 -5.45 -15.60 -24.14
C PRO A 1036 -5.65 -16.79 -23.17
N ASN A 1037 -6.91 -17.16 -22.88
CA ASN A 1037 -7.27 -18.20 -21.93
C ASN A 1037 -7.45 -19.58 -22.59
N THR A 1038 -6.68 -19.88 -23.64
CA THR A 1038 -6.78 -21.14 -24.40
C THR A 1038 -5.42 -21.84 -24.47
N GLN A 1039 -5.46 -23.18 -24.47
CA GLN A 1039 -4.32 -23.97 -24.90
C GLN A 1039 -4.29 -23.97 -26.42
N GLN A 1040 -3.25 -23.38 -27.00
CA GLN A 1040 -3.12 -23.23 -28.44
C GLN A 1040 -1.99 -24.11 -28.95
N PHE A 1041 -2.20 -24.73 -30.10
CA PHE A 1041 -1.22 -25.54 -30.81
C PHE A 1041 -1.06 -24.98 -32.22
N LEU A 1042 0.14 -25.13 -32.78
CA LEU A 1042 0.52 -24.74 -34.13
C LEU A 1042 0.90 -25.99 -34.92
N MET A 1043 0.22 -26.21 -36.03
CA MET A 1043 0.47 -27.24 -37.02
C MET A 1043 1.26 -26.67 -38.19
N LEU A 1044 2.58 -26.84 -38.12
CA LEU A 1044 3.52 -26.26 -39.08
C LEU A 1044 3.46 -26.90 -40.47
N ASN A 1045 3.16 -28.20 -40.52
CA ASN A 1045 2.80 -28.89 -41.75
C ASN A 1045 1.95 -30.13 -41.49
N SER A 1046 1.11 -30.47 -42.46
CA SER A 1046 0.41 -31.74 -42.57
C SER A 1046 1.28 -32.80 -43.26
N ASN A 1047 0.67 -33.84 -43.82
CA ASN A 1047 1.37 -34.76 -44.69
C ASN A 1047 1.72 -34.07 -46.04
N HIS A 1048 2.80 -34.53 -46.68
CA HIS A 1048 3.32 -33.86 -47.87
C HIS A 1048 2.36 -33.87 -49.06
N GLU A 1049 1.51 -34.89 -49.17
CA GLU A 1049 0.51 -34.99 -50.24
C GLU A 1049 -0.50 -33.85 -50.11
N ARG A 1050 -0.95 -33.56 -48.89
CA ARG A 1050 -1.87 -32.46 -48.60
C ARG A 1050 -1.23 -31.09 -48.75
N GLU A 1051 0.00 -30.90 -48.25
CA GLU A 1051 0.71 -29.64 -48.44
C GLU A 1051 0.91 -29.34 -49.94
N ALA A 1052 1.25 -30.34 -50.75
CA ALA A 1052 1.37 -30.17 -52.20
C ALA A 1052 0.02 -29.82 -52.86
N LEU A 1053 -1.07 -30.50 -52.46
CA LEU A 1053 -2.42 -30.21 -52.96
C LEU A 1053 -2.89 -28.79 -52.58
N PHE A 1054 -2.66 -28.37 -51.34
CA PHE A 1054 -2.99 -27.02 -50.88
C PHE A 1054 -2.15 -25.95 -51.58
N ASN A 1055 -0.83 -26.16 -51.69
CA ASN A 1055 0.07 -25.24 -52.40
C ASN A 1055 -0.29 -25.08 -53.88
N SER A 1056 -0.91 -26.09 -54.50
CA SER A 1056 -1.43 -25.99 -55.88
C SER A 1056 -2.67 -25.10 -56.02
N LYS A 1057 -3.35 -24.80 -54.92
CA LYS A 1057 -4.56 -23.97 -54.83
C LYS A 1057 -4.27 -22.56 -54.33
N SER A 1058 -3.16 -22.36 -53.62
CA SER A 1058 -2.74 -21.06 -53.10
C SER A 1058 -2.18 -20.15 -54.21
N PRO A 1059 -2.51 -18.84 -54.21
CA PRO A 1059 -1.98 -17.91 -55.20
C PRO A 1059 -0.48 -17.71 -54.97
N SER A 1060 0.28 -17.65 -56.07
CA SER A 1060 1.71 -17.35 -56.04
C SER A 1060 1.96 -15.96 -55.44
N GLY A 1061 2.27 -15.90 -54.14
CA GLY A 1061 2.62 -14.68 -53.41
C GLY A 1061 1.55 -14.11 -52.45
N GLY A 1062 0.41 -14.77 -52.25
CA GLY A 1062 -0.61 -14.32 -51.28
C GLY A 1062 -0.68 -15.20 -50.03
N SER A 1063 -0.71 -14.58 -48.84
CA SER A 1063 -1.05 -15.29 -47.59
C SER A 1063 -2.53 -15.69 -47.59
N GLY A 1064 -2.82 -16.96 -47.29
CA GLY A 1064 -4.21 -17.45 -47.19
C GLY A 1064 -5.00 -16.75 -46.09
N ARG A 1065 -6.33 -16.80 -46.18
CA ARG A 1065 -7.21 -16.21 -45.16
C ARG A 1065 -7.31 -17.17 -43.97
N VAL A 1066 -7.15 -16.65 -42.75
CA VAL A 1066 -7.39 -17.43 -41.52
C VAL A 1066 -8.88 -17.53 -41.26
N ILE A 1067 -9.38 -18.75 -41.12
CA ILE A 1067 -10.76 -19.07 -40.77
C ILE A 1067 -10.79 -20.17 -39.71
N PHE A 1068 -11.93 -20.40 -39.06
CA PHE A 1068 -12.07 -21.35 -37.97
C PHE A 1068 -13.07 -22.46 -38.31
N HIS A 1069 -12.83 -23.67 -37.79
CA HIS A 1069 -13.73 -24.81 -37.94
C HIS A 1069 -13.93 -25.51 -36.58
N GLY A 1070 -15.19 -25.71 -36.19
CA GLY A 1070 -15.57 -26.50 -35.01
C GLY A 1070 -16.11 -27.87 -35.40
N THR A 1071 -15.74 -28.91 -34.65
CA THR A 1071 -16.23 -30.28 -34.82
C THR A 1071 -16.25 -31.01 -33.47
N GLN A 1072 -16.86 -32.20 -33.44
CA GLN A 1072 -16.72 -33.14 -32.32
C GLN A 1072 -15.27 -33.62 -32.18
N VAL A 1073 -14.79 -33.71 -30.93
CA VAL A 1073 -13.42 -34.13 -30.59
C VAL A 1073 -13.10 -35.54 -31.13
N SER A 1074 -14.09 -36.44 -31.17
CA SER A 1074 -13.93 -37.80 -31.70
C SER A 1074 -13.45 -37.86 -33.15
N ARG A 1075 -13.69 -36.80 -33.95
CA ARG A 1075 -13.27 -36.73 -35.35
C ARG A 1075 -11.89 -36.12 -35.56
N MET A 1076 -11.35 -35.47 -34.54
CA MET A 1076 -10.20 -34.60 -34.68
C MET A 1076 -8.94 -35.35 -35.13
N PHE A 1077 -8.65 -36.54 -34.56
CA PHE A 1077 -7.44 -37.28 -34.92
C PHE A 1077 -7.42 -37.65 -36.42
N LEU A 1078 -8.56 -38.09 -36.94
CA LEU A 1078 -8.71 -38.41 -38.36
C LEU A 1078 -8.60 -37.16 -39.23
N ILE A 1079 -9.22 -36.05 -38.82
CA ILE A 1079 -9.13 -34.76 -39.50
C ILE A 1079 -7.69 -34.22 -39.50
N LEU A 1080 -6.93 -34.32 -38.43
CA LEU A 1080 -5.53 -33.89 -38.40
C LEU A 1080 -4.62 -34.76 -39.28
N SER A 1081 -4.96 -36.04 -39.42
CA SER A 1081 -4.15 -37.01 -40.18
C SER A 1081 -4.45 -36.97 -41.69
N GLU A 1082 -5.71 -36.81 -42.07
CA GLU A 1082 -6.22 -36.93 -43.45
C GLU A 1082 -6.85 -35.62 -43.99
N GLY A 1083 -7.14 -34.67 -43.10
CA GLY A 1083 -7.78 -33.39 -43.35
C GLY A 1083 -9.30 -33.36 -43.22
N LEU A 1084 -9.84 -32.16 -43.39
CA LEU A 1084 -11.28 -31.93 -43.46
C LEU A 1084 -11.85 -32.50 -44.77
N LYS A 1085 -13.05 -33.05 -44.68
CA LYS A 1085 -13.76 -33.73 -45.77
C LYS A 1085 -15.14 -33.15 -45.98
N VAL A 1086 -15.58 -33.09 -47.24
CA VAL A 1086 -16.95 -32.72 -47.58
C VAL A 1086 -17.86 -33.91 -47.27
N MET A 1087 -18.60 -33.80 -46.15
CA MET A 1087 -19.47 -34.87 -45.65
C MET A 1087 -20.97 -34.57 -45.85
N SER A 1088 -21.32 -33.47 -46.53
CA SER A 1088 -22.72 -33.07 -46.75
C SER A 1088 -23.51 -34.18 -47.48
N ASN A 1089 -24.78 -34.36 -47.09
CA ASN A 1089 -25.68 -35.38 -47.64
C ASN A 1089 -25.19 -36.83 -47.48
N THR A 1090 -24.20 -37.09 -46.62
CA THR A 1090 -23.80 -38.44 -46.22
C THR A 1090 -24.37 -38.79 -44.84
N PRO A 1091 -24.47 -40.09 -44.47
CA PRO A 1091 -24.82 -40.50 -43.11
C PRO A 1091 -23.87 -39.97 -42.03
N PHE A 1092 -22.70 -39.46 -42.42
CA PHE A 1092 -21.67 -38.96 -41.52
C PHE A 1092 -21.70 -37.44 -41.34
N MET A 1093 -22.68 -36.74 -41.93
CA MET A 1093 -22.90 -35.30 -41.76
C MET A 1093 -23.30 -35.00 -40.30
N LEU A 1094 -22.57 -34.10 -39.62
CA LEU A 1094 -22.91 -33.67 -38.24
C LEU A 1094 -23.88 -32.49 -38.21
N THR A 1095 -23.59 -31.49 -39.05
CA THR A 1095 -24.35 -30.26 -39.17
C THR A 1095 -24.93 -30.22 -40.57
N GLY A 1096 -26.26 -30.07 -40.69
CA GLY A 1096 -26.95 -30.14 -41.97
C GLY A 1096 -26.40 -29.17 -43.03
N ALA A 1097 -26.65 -29.45 -44.31
CA ALA A 1097 -26.15 -28.67 -45.45
C ALA A 1097 -27.04 -27.45 -45.80
N ALA A 1098 -27.53 -26.72 -44.80
CA ALA A 1098 -28.55 -25.67 -44.98
C ALA A 1098 -28.11 -24.46 -45.84
N ARG A 1099 -26.80 -24.32 -46.08
CA ARG A 1099 -26.19 -23.23 -46.86
C ARG A 1099 -25.39 -23.74 -48.06
N GLY A 1100 -25.59 -25.01 -48.44
CA GLY A 1100 -24.87 -25.66 -49.53
C GLY A 1100 -24.00 -26.82 -49.07
N VAL A 1101 -23.49 -27.57 -50.05
CA VAL A 1101 -22.60 -28.72 -49.84
C VAL A 1101 -21.16 -28.23 -49.66
N GLY A 1102 -20.52 -28.59 -48.54
CA GLY A 1102 -19.13 -28.21 -48.28
C GLY A 1102 -18.71 -28.31 -46.82
N ILE A 1103 -17.48 -27.88 -46.55
CA ILE A 1103 -16.90 -27.73 -45.21
C ILE A 1103 -17.25 -26.33 -44.69
N TYR A 1104 -17.89 -26.28 -43.52
CA TYR A 1104 -18.36 -25.04 -42.92
C TYR A 1104 -17.27 -24.42 -42.03
N CYS A 1105 -16.98 -23.15 -42.24
CA CYS A 1105 -15.99 -22.41 -41.45
C CYS A 1105 -16.52 -21.01 -41.09
N GLY A 1106 -16.12 -20.48 -39.94
CA GLY A 1106 -16.44 -19.12 -39.51
C GLY A 1106 -15.23 -18.18 -39.64
N ASP A 1107 -15.50 -16.89 -39.84
CA ASP A 1107 -14.45 -15.86 -39.74
C ASP A 1107 -14.05 -15.58 -38.29
N ASP A 1108 -14.99 -15.75 -37.37
CA ASP A 1108 -14.78 -15.56 -35.94
C ASP A 1108 -14.77 -16.91 -35.19
N GLN A 1109 -14.06 -16.88 -34.06
CA GLN A 1109 -13.86 -18.04 -33.20
C GLN A 1109 -15.16 -18.45 -32.49
N ALA A 1110 -16.00 -17.49 -32.10
CA ALA A 1110 -17.21 -17.75 -31.32
C ALA A 1110 -18.23 -18.56 -32.11
N THR A 1111 -18.44 -18.22 -33.39
CA THR A 1111 -19.31 -18.97 -34.32
C THR A 1111 -18.84 -20.41 -34.44
N SER A 1112 -17.55 -20.64 -34.66
CA SER A 1112 -17.00 -21.99 -34.82
C SER A 1112 -17.01 -22.79 -33.51
N LEU A 1113 -16.84 -22.14 -32.36
CA LEU A 1113 -16.85 -22.77 -31.04
C LEU A 1113 -18.22 -23.36 -30.66
N ASN A 1114 -19.33 -22.88 -31.24
CA ASN A 1114 -20.65 -23.47 -31.05
C ASN A 1114 -20.78 -24.87 -31.69
N TYR A 1115 -19.94 -25.17 -32.67
CA TYR A 1115 -19.87 -26.47 -33.33
C TYR A 1115 -18.76 -27.37 -32.76
N ALA A 1116 -17.95 -26.85 -31.83
CA ALA A 1116 -16.89 -27.57 -31.15
C ALA A 1116 -17.46 -28.46 -30.03
N GLY A 1117 -17.18 -29.76 -30.09
CA GLY A 1117 -17.50 -30.71 -29.04
C GLY A 1117 -16.66 -30.48 -27.77
N MET A 1118 -17.19 -30.90 -26.63
CA MET A 1118 -16.46 -30.90 -25.34
C MET A 1118 -15.72 -32.22 -25.15
N THR A 1119 -14.48 -32.17 -24.64
CA THR A 1119 -13.66 -33.36 -24.36
C THR A 1119 -14.22 -34.20 -23.19
N GLY A 1120 -14.99 -33.57 -22.28
CA GLY A 1120 -15.52 -34.22 -21.08
C GLY A 1120 -14.41 -34.69 -20.13
N THR A 1121 -14.65 -35.80 -19.41
CA THR A 1121 -13.57 -36.52 -18.72
C THR A 1121 -12.66 -37.17 -19.77
N SER A 1122 -11.59 -36.46 -20.16
CA SER A 1122 -10.49 -37.00 -20.98
C SER A 1122 -9.78 -38.16 -20.26
N TRP A 1123 -8.75 -38.72 -20.88
CA TRP A 1123 -7.95 -39.78 -20.27
C TRP A 1123 -7.25 -39.30 -18.99
N LYS A 1124 -6.97 -40.25 -18.07
CA LYS A 1124 -6.61 -39.99 -16.67
C LYS A 1124 -5.55 -38.90 -16.41
N ASN A 1125 -4.50 -38.83 -17.21
CA ASN A 1125 -3.39 -37.88 -17.01
C ASN A 1125 -3.37 -36.74 -18.03
N SER A 1126 -4.47 -36.52 -18.75
CA SER A 1126 -4.60 -35.41 -19.70
C SER A 1126 -4.73 -34.06 -19.00
N ALA A 1127 -4.09 -33.03 -19.57
CA ALA A 1127 -4.33 -31.63 -19.18
C ALA A 1127 -5.52 -31.00 -19.93
N LEU A 1128 -6.18 -31.75 -20.83
CA LEU A 1128 -7.19 -31.26 -21.77
C LEU A 1128 -8.63 -31.71 -21.43
N GLY A 1129 -8.88 -32.06 -20.17
CA GLY A 1129 -10.22 -32.40 -19.67
C GLY A 1129 -11.18 -31.21 -19.68
N ASN A 1130 -12.46 -31.45 -20.00
CA ASN A 1130 -13.55 -30.46 -20.01
C ASN A 1130 -13.29 -29.22 -20.89
N MET A 1131 -12.53 -29.37 -21.98
CA MET A 1131 -12.25 -28.30 -22.94
C MET A 1131 -13.11 -28.44 -24.20
N ARG A 1132 -13.36 -27.33 -24.89
CA ARG A 1132 -13.84 -27.37 -26.28
C ARG A 1132 -12.67 -27.19 -27.23
N LEU A 1133 -12.73 -27.86 -28.37
CA LEU A 1133 -11.67 -27.79 -29.36
C LEU A 1133 -12.12 -27.21 -30.69
N MET A 1134 -11.34 -26.26 -31.19
CA MET A 1134 -11.56 -25.59 -32.47
C MET A 1134 -10.27 -25.62 -33.28
N MET A 1135 -10.38 -25.73 -34.60
CA MET A 1135 -9.24 -25.72 -35.52
C MET A 1135 -9.13 -24.36 -36.22
N GLY A 1136 -7.93 -23.79 -36.21
CA GLY A 1136 -7.55 -22.72 -37.12
C GLY A 1136 -7.21 -23.31 -38.49
N CYS A 1137 -7.74 -22.72 -39.55
CA CYS A 1137 -7.52 -23.16 -40.91
C CYS A 1137 -7.06 -22.00 -41.78
N GLU A 1138 -6.19 -22.29 -42.73
CA GLU A 1138 -5.81 -21.42 -43.83
C GLU A 1138 -6.65 -21.78 -45.05
N LEU A 1139 -7.33 -20.78 -45.61
CA LEU A 1139 -8.13 -20.89 -46.82
C LEU A 1139 -7.36 -20.31 -48.00
N ALA A 1140 -7.10 -21.14 -49.00
CA ALA A 1140 -6.59 -20.73 -50.30
C ALA A 1140 -7.66 -19.88 -51.01
N SER A 1141 -7.24 -18.73 -51.56
CA SER A 1141 -8.07 -17.66 -52.10
C SER A 1141 -9.37 -18.11 -52.80
N THR A 1142 -10.50 -17.98 -52.12
CA THR A 1142 -11.85 -18.00 -52.69
C THR A 1142 -12.49 -16.61 -52.55
N ALA A 1143 -13.35 -16.24 -53.51
CA ALA A 1143 -14.16 -15.03 -53.40
C ALA A 1143 -14.98 -15.07 -52.09
N PRO A 1144 -15.05 -13.96 -51.32
CA PRO A 1144 -15.81 -13.93 -50.07
C PRO A 1144 -17.27 -14.31 -50.32
N SER A 1145 -17.80 -15.17 -49.44
CA SER A 1145 -19.23 -15.46 -49.34
C SER A 1145 -20.03 -14.15 -49.31
N ALA A 1146 -21.06 -14.03 -50.15
CA ALA A 1146 -21.89 -12.83 -50.31
C ALA A 1146 -22.62 -12.40 -49.01
N THR A 1147 -22.57 -13.20 -47.95
CA THR A 1147 -23.31 -12.99 -46.69
C THR A 1147 -22.45 -12.79 -45.43
N GLY A 1148 -21.12 -12.63 -45.57
CA GLY A 1148 -20.34 -11.80 -44.63
C GLY A 1148 -19.82 -12.35 -43.29
N THR A 1149 -20.02 -13.61 -42.88
CA THR A 1149 -19.40 -14.12 -41.61
C THR A 1149 -19.05 -15.63 -41.58
N TYR A 1150 -19.46 -16.41 -42.59
CA TYR A 1150 -19.22 -17.85 -42.67
C TYR A 1150 -18.95 -18.28 -44.12
N HIS A 1151 -18.17 -19.35 -44.26
CA HIS A 1151 -17.69 -19.90 -45.53
C HIS A 1151 -18.11 -21.37 -45.67
N VAL A 1152 -18.54 -21.73 -46.88
CA VAL A 1152 -18.82 -23.13 -47.25
C VAL A 1152 -17.80 -23.51 -48.33
N VAL A 1153 -16.79 -24.28 -47.94
CA VAL A 1153 -15.67 -24.67 -48.80
C VAL A 1153 -16.00 -25.98 -49.50
N SER A 1154 -16.19 -25.92 -50.81
CA SER A 1154 -16.56 -27.09 -51.64
C SER A 1154 -15.35 -27.92 -52.09
N ASP A 1155 -14.16 -27.34 -52.19
CA ASP A 1155 -12.91 -28.04 -52.51
C ASP A 1155 -12.07 -28.27 -51.24
N GLU A 1156 -11.97 -29.53 -50.81
CA GLU A 1156 -11.18 -29.95 -49.65
C GLU A 1156 -9.71 -29.50 -49.70
N ASN A 1157 -9.17 -29.32 -50.91
CA ASN A 1157 -7.77 -28.93 -51.11
C ASN A 1157 -7.55 -27.42 -50.98
N SER A 1158 -8.62 -26.63 -50.92
CA SER A 1158 -8.52 -25.18 -50.69
C SER A 1158 -8.43 -24.84 -49.21
N LEU A 1159 -8.45 -25.83 -48.30
CA LEU A 1159 -8.43 -25.62 -46.86
C LEU A 1159 -7.35 -26.47 -46.19
N GLN A 1160 -6.55 -25.85 -45.34
CA GLN A 1160 -5.49 -26.51 -44.62
C GLN A 1160 -5.48 -26.11 -43.14
N ILE A 1161 -5.41 -27.10 -42.25
CA ILE A 1161 -5.33 -26.85 -40.80
C ILE A 1161 -3.92 -26.36 -40.47
N ARG A 1162 -3.84 -25.33 -39.61
CA ARG A 1162 -2.61 -24.65 -39.18
C ARG A 1162 -2.52 -24.54 -37.67
#